data_AF-A0A2D5INJ6-F1
#
_entry.id   AF-A0A2D5INJ6-F1
#
_cell.length_a   1.000
_cell.length_b   1.000
_cell.length_c   1.000
_cell.angle_alpha   90.00
_cell.angle_beta   90.00
_cell.angle_gamma   90.00
#
_symmetry.space_group_name_H-M   'P 1'
#
loop_
_entity.id
_entity.type
_entity.pdbx_description
1 polymer ?
#
loop_
_entity_poly.entity_id
_entity_poly.type
_entity_poly.pdbx_seq_one_letter_code
_entity_poly.pdbx_strand_id
1 'polypeptide(L)'
;MRPITLIASVILALVATAVAAPPSKVSNPDFTKGESIPEGATHDWNLGPTGARGWMYSNKLETSEARQIMITTVDPGSPADGVLAPGDVILGAGGRLFKTDPRTEFGQAVGLAEKSSGRLVLIRWRDGRRTRVAVKLPTLGRYAATAPFDCSKSTAILEQGCAALARRMAANPEKGSPIERCYNALALLSSGNEEYLPLVRQQVEAFSTYSDLERRGLHSWWYGPINILLAEYVLATGDRTFMPNLERITGEIVEGQSEVGSWGHRMVQTNGRLSGYGMMNAPGLPMTISLVLARKAGVEHPDLDDAIEKSARLMRFYVGKGSVPYGDHHPWIETHDDNGKNGAAAVLFNLLGDAEAAEYFSRMSVASHGNERDNGHTGNYFNMLWAMPGVALSGSDASGAWMEEFGWYYDLARRWDGTFQHQGPPQAKPDSYRNWDATGAMLLAYAQPLGRIHLTGRTPSTAPEVDRRTAEDLVADGRDWGSRTRLESWSDRSNRQLLRNLESWSPVVRERAAIELARRDGDPTASLRKMLRRDDPYARLGACQAAIMLKERAAPLVDELRATLESDDLWTRAKAAEAIAAIGGPAMPALPDLLAMLAEPADASDPRRMEQRYLCFALFDRRDGMLGRSLEGVDRDDLLAAVAAGLRNEDGRARGAVRSVYQNLSFEAITPLLPAIHEAMIEPAPSGIMFADEIRLAGLDLFAEHGIEEGVPWCVTMIDPERWGMGNRIERSLNALRVYGGAARGQIPRLKALQAELEARKWNPERLRKIDIPGRIREIENDDAPRTLRRIDELTPGRAG
;
A
#
# COMPACT_ATOMS: atom_id res chain seq x y z
N MET A 1 1.07 37.74 8.98
CA MET A 1 1.64 36.62 9.75
C MET A 1 0.64 36.18 10.80
N ARG A 2 -0.06 35.06 10.55
CA ARG A 2 -0.95 34.39 11.52
C ARG A 2 -0.49 32.93 11.61
N PRO A 3 -0.39 32.33 12.81
CA PRO A 3 0.19 31.01 12.97
C PRO A 3 -0.80 29.94 12.52
N ILE A 4 -0.34 29.05 11.65
CA ILE A 4 -1.05 27.85 11.21
C ILE A 4 -0.93 26.83 12.34
N THR A 5 -2.06 26.49 12.96
CA THR A 5 -2.15 25.50 14.03
C THR A 5 -2.01 24.10 13.44
N LEU A 6 -0.90 23.43 13.78
CA LEU A 6 -0.57 22.06 13.40
C LEU A 6 -1.45 21.08 14.19
N ILE A 7 -2.39 20.39 13.54
CA ILE A 7 -3.17 19.33 14.17
C ILE A 7 -2.40 18.01 14.04
N ALA A 8 -1.77 17.60 15.14
CA ALA A 8 -1.17 16.27 15.30
C ALA A 8 -2.28 15.22 15.39
N SER A 9 -2.36 14.33 14.40
CA SER A 9 -3.29 13.20 14.40
C SER A 9 -2.65 12.00 15.09
N VAL A 10 -3.30 11.52 16.16
CA VAL A 10 -2.92 10.32 16.92
C VAL A 10 -3.24 9.08 16.09
N ILE A 11 -2.21 8.30 15.73
CA ILE A 11 -2.33 7.02 15.03
C ILE A 11 -2.32 5.92 16.09
N LEU A 12 -3.48 5.32 16.32
CA LEU A 12 -3.63 4.09 17.11
C LEU A 12 -3.43 2.89 16.17
N ALA A 13 -2.72 1.88 16.67
CA ALA A 13 -2.35 0.65 15.98
C ALA A 13 -3.53 0.01 15.24
N LEU A 14 -3.29 -0.32 13.96
CA LEU A 14 -4.17 -1.15 13.16
C LEU A 14 -3.41 -2.37 12.68
N VAL A 15 -3.75 -3.51 13.28
CA VAL A 15 -3.76 -4.78 12.58
C VAL A 15 -4.46 -4.54 11.24
N ALA A 16 -3.85 -4.99 10.14
CA ALA A 16 -4.43 -4.95 8.80
C ALA A 16 -5.62 -5.90 8.68
N THR A 17 -6.63 -5.76 9.55
CA THR A 17 -8.00 -5.85 9.12
C THR A 17 -8.26 -4.58 8.33
N ALA A 18 -8.69 -4.68 7.07
CA ALA A 18 -9.37 -3.57 6.42
C ALA A 18 -10.37 -3.01 7.44
N VAL A 19 -10.08 -1.85 8.02
CA VAL A 19 -11.10 -1.13 8.77
C VAL A 19 -12.03 -0.68 7.68
N ALA A 20 -13.02 -1.53 7.39
CA ALA A 20 -14.26 -1.08 6.81
C ALA A 20 -14.58 0.20 7.59
N ALA A 21 -14.61 1.33 6.87
CA ALA A 21 -14.95 2.60 7.48
C ALA A 21 -16.16 2.37 8.39
N PRO A 22 -16.16 2.91 9.63
CA PRO A 22 -17.28 2.71 10.54
C PRO A 22 -18.58 2.95 9.78
N PRO A 23 -19.61 2.09 9.94
CA PRO A 23 -20.81 2.12 9.12
C PRO A 23 -21.28 3.56 9.03
N SER A 24 -21.40 4.03 7.79
CA SER A 24 -22.01 5.30 7.47
C SER A 24 -23.40 5.29 8.13
N LYS A 25 -23.54 5.97 9.28
CA LYS A 25 -24.84 6.21 9.94
C LYS A 25 -25.72 7.17 9.11
N VAL A 26 -25.28 7.53 7.91
CA VAL A 26 -26.01 8.35 6.94
C VAL A 26 -27.18 7.50 6.45
N SER A 27 -28.40 7.95 6.66
CA SER A 27 -29.59 7.38 6.03
C SER A 27 -29.51 7.60 4.51
N ASN A 28 -30.04 6.69 3.70
CA ASN A 28 -30.19 6.92 2.26
C ASN A 28 -31.42 7.83 2.04
N PRO A 29 -31.22 9.14 1.77
CA PRO A 29 -32.32 10.08 1.78
C PRO A 29 -33.15 9.99 0.49
N ASP A 30 -34.44 10.25 0.61
CA ASP A 30 -35.34 10.48 -0.53
C ASP A 30 -35.57 11.98 -0.72
N PHE A 31 -34.73 12.59 -1.55
CA PHE A 31 -34.79 14.02 -1.83
C PHE A 31 -36.10 14.45 -2.51
N THR A 32 -36.79 13.52 -3.19
CA THR A 32 -38.10 13.80 -3.79
C THR A 32 -39.22 13.97 -2.75
N LYS A 33 -38.95 13.59 -1.49
CA LYS A 33 -39.83 13.80 -0.33
C LYS A 33 -39.38 14.98 0.55
N GLY A 34 -38.39 15.75 0.12
CA GLY A 34 -37.87 16.90 0.87
C GLY A 34 -36.89 16.56 1.98
N GLU A 35 -36.39 15.32 2.01
CA GLU A 35 -35.28 14.96 2.92
C GLU A 35 -34.00 15.72 2.54
N SER A 36 -33.12 15.99 3.51
CA SER A 36 -31.88 16.72 3.29
C SER A 36 -30.67 15.79 3.20
N ILE A 37 -29.55 16.30 2.67
CA ILE A 37 -28.27 15.61 2.77
C ILE A 37 -27.94 15.45 4.27
N PRO A 38 -27.64 14.24 4.76
CA PRO A 38 -27.40 14.04 6.19
C PRO A 38 -26.23 14.86 6.72
N GLU A 39 -26.34 15.31 7.97
CA GLU A 39 -25.36 16.19 8.58
C GLU A 39 -23.95 15.55 8.58
N GLY A 40 -22.95 16.32 8.15
CA GLY A 40 -21.56 15.87 8.07
C GLY A 40 -21.22 15.03 6.83
N ALA A 41 -22.19 14.72 5.96
CA ALA A 41 -21.95 14.09 4.66
C ALA A 41 -21.67 15.15 3.58
N THR A 42 -20.45 15.68 3.55
CA THR A 42 -20.08 16.87 2.76
C THR A 42 -19.39 16.56 1.44
N HIS A 43 -19.15 15.29 1.10
CA HIS A 43 -18.46 14.92 -0.13
C HIS A 43 -19.44 14.83 -1.32
N ASP A 44 -19.18 15.58 -2.37
CA ASP A 44 -19.92 15.57 -3.63
C ASP A 44 -18.97 15.31 -4.83
N TRP A 45 -19.55 14.89 -5.96
CA TRP A 45 -18.79 14.47 -7.15
C TRP A 45 -19.02 15.42 -8.31
N ASN A 46 -17.98 15.63 -9.14
CA ASN A 46 -18.15 16.33 -10.41
C ASN A 46 -18.95 15.43 -11.36
N LEU A 47 -19.98 15.98 -12.01
CA LEU A 47 -20.88 15.22 -12.89
C LEU A 47 -20.44 15.37 -14.35
N GLY A 48 -19.20 15.02 -14.62
CA GLY A 48 -18.57 15.10 -15.94
C GLY A 48 -18.51 16.53 -16.50
N PRO A 49 -18.47 16.70 -17.83
CA PRO A 49 -18.30 18.00 -18.49
C PRO A 49 -19.58 18.84 -18.48
N THR A 50 -20.49 18.60 -17.54
CA THR A 50 -21.73 19.36 -17.38
C THR A 50 -21.50 20.69 -16.67
N GLY A 51 -20.49 20.75 -15.81
CA GLY A 51 -20.29 21.86 -14.86
C GLY A 51 -21.19 21.82 -13.63
N ALA A 52 -21.95 20.74 -13.45
CA ALA A 52 -22.65 20.47 -12.21
C ALA A 52 -21.84 19.57 -11.28
N ARG A 53 -22.03 19.76 -9.97
CA ARG A 53 -21.61 18.80 -8.94
C ARG A 53 -22.85 18.23 -8.26
N GLY A 54 -22.73 17.03 -7.70
CA GLY A 54 -23.83 16.43 -6.99
C GLY A 54 -23.42 15.45 -5.91
N TRP A 55 -24.21 15.44 -4.84
CA TRP A 55 -24.11 14.50 -3.75
C TRP A 55 -24.97 13.28 -4.04
N MET A 56 -24.49 12.10 -3.67
CA MET A 56 -25.26 10.86 -3.73
C MET A 56 -24.90 9.96 -2.56
N TYR A 57 -25.84 9.09 -2.19
CA TYR A 57 -25.69 8.22 -1.03
C TYR A 57 -24.51 7.25 -1.20
N SER A 58 -23.69 7.12 -0.16
CA SER A 58 -22.62 6.14 -0.09
C SER A 58 -22.71 5.26 1.15
N ASN A 59 -22.42 3.98 0.97
CA ASN A 59 -22.41 2.96 2.01
C ASN A 59 -21.18 2.07 1.85
N LYS A 60 -20.27 2.09 2.84
CA LYS A 60 -19.03 1.30 2.87
C LYS A 60 -18.24 1.34 1.54
N LEU A 61 -17.94 2.54 1.05
CA LEU A 61 -17.19 2.74 -0.20
C LEU A 61 -17.90 2.24 -1.46
N GLU A 62 -19.22 2.32 -1.50
CA GLU A 62 -20.00 2.09 -2.71
C GLU A 62 -21.15 3.10 -2.82
N THR A 63 -21.55 3.44 -4.05
CA THR A 63 -22.80 4.18 -4.32
C THR A 63 -23.86 3.33 -5.02
N SER A 64 -23.68 2.00 -5.04
CA SER A 64 -24.56 1.03 -5.68
C SER A 64 -26.02 1.02 -5.17
N GLU A 65 -26.26 1.57 -3.98
CA GLU A 65 -27.59 1.73 -3.36
C GLU A 65 -28.23 3.09 -3.63
N ALA A 66 -27.51 4.06 -4.20
CA ALA A 66 -28.03 5.37 -4.51
C ALA A 66 -28.93 5.34 -5.76
N ARG A 67 -30.07 6.03 -5.70
CA ARG A 67 -31.01 6.17 -6.85
C ARG A 67 -31.26 7.62 -7.22
N GLN A 68 -30.60 8.55 -6.52
CA GLN A 68 -30.78 9.98 -6.64
C GLN A 68 -29.43 10.67 -6.51
N ILE A 69 -29.22 11.72 -7.31
CA ILE A 69 -28.10 12.65 -7.16
C ILE A 69 -28.70 14.03 -6.86
N MET A 70 -28.38 14.61 -5.71
CA MET A 70 -28.75 15.98 -5.35
C MET A 70 -27.71 16.94 -5.95
N ILE A 71 -28.14 17.85 -6.82
CA ILE A 71 -27.25 18.88 -7.39
C ILE A 71 -26.85 19.86 -6.29
N THR A 72 -25.55 19.97 -6.04
CA THR A 72 -24.97 20.82 -5.01
C THR A 72 -24.52 22.17 -5.57
N THR A 73 -23.91 22.16 -6.76
CA THR A 73 -23.45 23.38 -7.45
C THR A 73 -23.62 23.25 -8.97
N VAL A 74 -23.75 24.41 -9.63
CA VAL A 74 -23.68 24.54 -11.10
C VAL A 74 -22.79 25.74 -11.41
N ASP A 75 -21.75 25.52 -12.22
CA ASP A 75 -20.82 26.56 -12.62
C ASP A 75 -21.50 27.54 -13.61
N PRO A 76 -21.36 28.87 -13.44
CA PRO A 76 -21.84 29.84 -14.41
C PRO A 76 -21.18 29.64 -15.80
N GLY A 77 -21.99 29.75 -16.86
CA GLY A 77 -21.55 29.58 -18.24
C GLY A 77 -21.24 28.13 -18.64
N SER A 78 -21.44 27.17 -17.74
CA SER A 78 -21.26 25.75 -18.05
C SER A 78 -22.44 25.18 -18.85
N PRO A 79 -22.30 23.99 -19.47
CA PRO A 79 -23.41 23.33 -20.16
C PRO A 79 -24.67 23.11 -19.33
N ALA A 80 -24.54 22.97 -18.01
CA ALA A 80 -25.66 22.80 -17.09
C ALA A 80 -26.28 24.14 -16.64
N ASP A 81 -25.62 25.28 -16.88
CA ASP A 81 -26.13 26.60 -16.50
C ASP A 81 -27.46 26.90 -17.22
N GLY A 82 -28.42 27.42 -16.46
CA GLY A 82 -29.81 27.62 -16.91
C GLY A 82 -30.63 26.34 -17.14
N VAL A 83 -30.03 25.15 -17.17
CA VAL A 83 -30.73 23.85 -17.33
C VAL A 83 -30.96 23.18 -15.97
N LEU A 84 -29.91 23.15 -15.14
CA LEU A 84 -29.91 22.63 -13.78
C LEU A 84 -29.72 23.78 -12.78
N ALA A 85 -30.10 23.54 -11.54
CA ALA A 85 -29.88 24.44 -10.41
C ALA A 85 -29.54 23.63 -9.14
N PRO A 86 -28.79 24.20 -8.18
CA PRO A 86 -28.66 23.61 -6.85
C PRO A 86 -30.03 23.26 -6.26
N GLY A 87 -30.15 22.07 -5.66
CA GLY A 87 -31.41 21.53 -5.16
C GLY A 87 -32.19 20.65 -6.15
N ASP A 88 -31.80 20.62 -7.43
CA ASP A 88 -32.34 19.64 -8.38
C ASP A 88 -31.99 18.22 -7.97
N VAL A 89 -32.91 17.28 -8.16
CA VAL A 89 -32.67 15.86 -7.93
C VAL A 89 -32.62 15.14 -9.27
N ILE A 90 -31.47 14.56 -9.61
CA ILE A 90 -31.33 13.72 -10.80
C ILE A 90 -31.68 12.29 -10.42
N LEU A 91 -32.71 11.76 -11.06
CA LEU A 91 -33.21 10.39 -10.86
C LEU A 91 -32.63 9.40 -11.88
N GLY A 92 -31.91 9.91 -12.88
CA GLY A 92 -31.35 9.09 -13.93
C GLY A 92 -30.71 9.88 -15.08
N ALA A 93 -29.83 9.20 -15.82
CA ALA A 93 -29.09 9.72 -16.97
C ALA A 93 -29.34 8.88 -18.23
N GLY A 94 -29.04 9.43 -19.41
CA GLY A 94 -29.31 8.76 -20.69
C GLY A 94 -30.80 8.47 -20.93
N GLY A 95 -31.70 9.21 -20.28
CA GLY A 95 -33.15 9.01 -20.35
C GLY A 95 -33.69 7.80 -19.58
N ARG A 96 -32.87 7.12 -18.77
CA ARG A 96 -33.23 5.97 -17.93
C ARG A 96 -33.03 6.31 -16.45
N LEU A 97 -33.81 5.67 -15.57
CA LEU A 97 -33.63 5.80 -14.11
C LEU A 97 -32.37 5.05 -13.67
N PHE A 98 -31.72 5.54 -12.61
CA PHE A 98 -30.59 4.84 -12.00
C PHE A 98 -31.02 3.47 -11.47
N LYS A 99 -30.22 2.43 -11.75
CA LYS A 99 -30.47 1.06 -11.26
C LYS A 99 -29.37 0.55 -10.34
N THR A 100 -28.14 1.00 -10.55
CA THR A 100 -26.93 0.55 -9.87
C THR A 100 -26.19 1.75 -9.30
N ASP A 101 -24.89 1.88 -9.56
CA ASP A 101 -24.06 3.01 -9.16
C ASP A 101 -24.33 4.23 -10.06
N PRO A 102 -24.88 5.34 -9.53
CA PRO A 102 -25.19 6.52 -10.34
C PRO A 102 -23.95 7.18 -10.97
N ARG A 103 -22.75 7.05 -10.38
CA ARG A 103 -21.51 7.59 -10.95
C ARG A 103 -21.17 6.89 -12.25
N THR A 104 -21.20 5.56 -12.22
CA THR A 104 -20.97 4.71 -13.40
C THR A 104 -21.99 4.99 -14.49
N GLU A 105 -23.28 4.97 -14.16
CA GLU A 105 -24.35 5.20 -15.14
C GLU A 105 -24.33 6.62 -15.71
N PHE A 106 -23.99 7.63 -14.90
CA PHE A 106 -23.86 9.02 -15.37
C PHE A 106 -22.65 9.19 -16.28
N GLY A 107 -21.49 8.66 -15.91
CA GLY A 107 -20.28 8.69 -16.75
C GLY A 107 -20.48 7.99 -18.09
N GLN A 108 -21.13 6.81 -18.09
CA GLN A 108 -21.51 6.12 -19.33
C GLN A 108 -22.49 6.95 -20.18
N ALA A 109 -23.45 7.64 -19.55
CA ALA A 109 -24.38 8.52 -20.26
C ALA A 109 -23.68 9.73 -20.89
N VAL A 110 -22.65 10.29 -20.25
CA VAL A 110 -21.77 11.32 -20.83
C VAL A 110 -21.10 10.78 -22.09
N GLY A 111 -20.43 9.63 -22.00
CA GLY A 111 -19.77 9.01 -23.16
C GLY A 111 -20.72 8.74 -24.33
N LEU A 112 -21.94 8.27 -24.05
CA LEU A 112 -22.98 8.07 -25.07
C LEU A 112 -23.46 9.37 -25.72
N ALA A 113 -23.59 10.44 -24.93
CA ALA A 113 -23.97 11.76 -25.45
C ALA A 113 -22.90 12.32 -26.39
N GLU A 114 -21.63 12.28 -25.97
CA GLU A 114 -20.49 12.81 -26.75
C GLU A 114 -20.19 12.01 -28.01
N LYS A 115 -20.57 10.72 -28.04
CA LYS A 115 -20.48 9.86 -29.23
C LYS A 115 -21.32 10.35 -30.41
N SER A 116 -22.43 11.03 -30.15
CA SER A 116 -23.46 11.29 -31.16
C SER A 116 -23.85 12.77 -31.24
N SER A 117 -24.90 13.18 -30.53
CA SER A 117 -25.48 14.53 -30.68
C SER A 117 -25.02 15.51 -29.61
N GLY A 118 -24.13 15.10 -28.69
CA GLY A 118 -23.78 15.86 -27.49
C GLY A 118 -24.97 16.09 -26.55
N ARG A 119 -26.07 15.33 -26.68
CA ARG A 119 -27.30 15.61 -25.93
C ARG A 119 -27.44 14.65 -24.75
N LEU A 120 -26.99 15.08 -23.56
CA LEU A 120 -27.13 14.33 -22.33
C LEU A 120 -28.53 14.53 -21.74
N VAL A 121 -29.38 13.52 -21.85
CA VAL A 121 -30.74 13.57 -21.30
C VAL A 121 -30.75 13.12 -19.84
N LEU A 122 -31.16 14.01 -18.96
CA LEU A 122 -31.30 13.77 -17.52
C LEU A 122 -32.77 13.71 -17.12
N ILE A 123 -33.10 12.83 -16.18
CA ILE A 123 -34.41 12.78 -15.53
C ILE A 123 -34.30 13.62 -14.26
N ARG A 124 -34.76 14.87 -14.33
CA ARG A 124 -34.70 15.83 -13.24
C ARG A 124 -36.03 15.85 -12.48
N TRP A 125 -35.96 15.92 -11.16
CA TRP A 125 -37.06 16.27 -10.29
C TRP A 125 -36.81 17.65 -9.67
N ARG A 126 -37.83 18.53 -9.73
CA ARG A 126 -37.86 19.87 -9.14
C ARG A 126 -39.30 20.21 -8.80
N ASP A 127 -39.57 20.72 -7.60
CA ASP A 127 -40.88 21.19 -7.14
C ASP A 127 -42.02 20.18 -7.41
N GLY A 128 -41.80 18.91 -7.06
CA GLY A 128 -42.78 17.83 -7.23
C GLY A 128 -42.96 17.34 -8.67
N ARG A 129 -42.23 17.88 -9.64
CA ARG A 129 -42.36 17.51 -11.06
C ARG A 129 -41.13 16.77 -11.56
N ARG A 130 -41.37 15.61 -12.18
CA ARG A 130 -40.35 14.85 -12.91
C ARG A 130 -40.37 15.23 -14.39
N THR A 131 -39.28 15.80 -14.88
CA THR A 131 -39.12 16.23 -16.28
C THR A 131 -37.85 15.66 -16.89
N ARG A 132 -37.86 15.46 -18.22
CA ARG A 132 -36.61 15.20 -18.96
C ARG A 132 -36.01 16.54 -19.40
N VAL A 133 -34.76 16.77 -19.04
CA VAL A 133 -33.99 17.94 -19.48
C VAL A 133 -32.79 17.47 -20.28
N ALA A 134 -32.27 18.33 -21.15
CA ALA A 134 -31.13 18.02 -21.99
C ALA A 134 -30.00 19.01 -21.72
N VAL A 135 -28.84 18.49 -21.29
CA VAL A 135 -27.59 19.24 -21.17
C VAL A 135 -26.81 19.05 -22.47
N LYS A 136 -26.39 20.15 -23.11
CA LYS A 136 -25.67 20.10 -24.40
C LYS A 136 -24.17 20.07 -24.15
N LEU A 137 -23.57 18.90 -24.36
CA LEU A 137 -22.15 18.64 -24.29
C LEU A 137 -21.47 18.79 -25.66
N PRO A 138 -20.14 18.98 -25.69
CA PRO A 138 -19.34 18.81 -26.90
C PRO A 138 -19.52 17.41 -27.50
N THR A 139 -19.37 17.29 -28.83
CA THR A 139 -19.35 15.99 -29.51
C THR A 139 -17.91 15.60 -29.76
N LEU A 140 -17.41 14.59 -29.03
CA LEU A 140 -16.02 14.15 -29.08
C LEU A 140 -15.84 12.79 -29.77
N GLY A 141 -16.94 12.09 -30.10
CA GLY A 141 -16.90 10.73 -30.62
C GLY A 141 -16.89 9.67 -29.51
N ARG A 142 -16.55 8.43 -29.87
CA ARG A 142 -16.43 7.31 -28.93
C ARG A 142 -14.96 7.06 -28.59
N TYR A 143 -14.70 6.43 -27.45
CA TYR A 143 -13.41 5.78 -27.25
C TYR A 143 -13.21 4.68 -28.30
N ALA A 144 -12.01 4.63 -28.89
CA ALA A 144 -11.60 3.56 -29.79
C ALA A 144 -11.39 2.25 -29.00
N ALA A 145 -11.38 1.12 -29.71
CA ALA A 145 -11.14 -0.20 -29.12
C ALA A 145 -9.73 -0.36 -28.52
N THR A 146 -8.83 0.58 -28.81
CA THR A 146 -7.44 0.68 -28.36
C THR A 146 -7.17 1.95 -27.54
N ALA A 147 -8.22 2.67 -27.10
CA ALA A 147 -8.06 3.95 -26.40
C ALA A 147 -7.14 3.82 -25.17
N PRO A 148 -6.21 4.76 -24.94
CA PRO A 148 -6.09 6.07 -25.61
C PRO A 148 -5.40 6.06 -26.97
N PHE A 149 -4.84 4.93 -27.41
CA PHE A 149 -4.17 4.80 -28.71
C PHE A 149 -5.19 4.88 -29.85
N ASP A 150 -4.79 5.50 -30.96
CA ASP A 150 -5.59 5.65 -32.18
C ASP A 150 -7.03 6.14 -31.94
N CYS A 151 -7.20 7.02 -30.95
CA CYS A 151 -8.49 7.45 -30.44
C CYS A 151 -8.66 8.97 -30.54
N SER A 152 -9.45 9.43 -31.52
CA SER A 152 -9.72 10.86 -31.72
C SER A 152 -10.37 11.55 -30.52
N LYS A 153 -11.24 10.85 -29.78
CA LYS A 153 -11.80 11.36 -28.52
C LYS A 153 -10.70 11.65 -27.50
N SER A 154 -9.76 10.70 -27.33
CA SER A 154 -8.65 10.83 -26.39
C SER A 154 -7.71 11.97 -26.79
N THR A 155 -7.39 12.11 -28.08
CA THR A 155 -6.60 13.23 -28.62
C THR A 155 -7.26 14.57 -28.31
N ALA A 156 -8.55 14.71 -28.61
CA ALA A 156 -9.28 15.96 -28.35
C ALA A 156 -9.33 16.32 -26.86
N ILE A 157 -9.49 15.32 -25.98
CA ILE A 157 -9.45 15.53 -24.52
C ILE A 157 -8.05 15.97 -24.07
N LEU A 158 -7.00 15.34 -24.59
CA LEU A 158 -5.61 15.69 -24.26
C LEU A 158 -5.29 17.13 -24.65
N GLU A 159 -5.59 17.52 -25.88
CA GLU A 159 -5.34 18.86 -26.41
C GLU A 159 -6.07 19.94 -25.60
N GLN A 160 -7.37 19.75 -25.35
CA GLN A 160 -8.18 20.68 -24.57
C GLN A 160 -7.68 20.80 -23.13
N GLY A 161 -7.32 19.66 -22.52
CA GLY A 161 -6.82 19.60 -21.16
C GLY A 161 -5.45 20.24 -21.01
N CYS A 162 -4.51 19.97 -21.91
CA CYS A 162 -3.20 20.62 -21.90
C CYS A 162 -3.34 22.14 -22.06
N ALA A 163 -4.19 22.62 -22.97
CA ALA A 163 -4.43 24.05 -23.13
C ALA A 163 -5.06 24.70 -21.88
N ALA A 164 -6.02 24.02 -21.23
CA ALA A 164 -6.62 24.49 -19.99
C ALA A 164 -5.63 24.51 -18.83
N LEU A 165 -4.81 23.45 -18.72
CA LEU A 165 -3.77 23.32 -17.71
C LEU A 165 -2.70 24.40 -17.87
N ALA A 166 -2.21 24.63 -19.10
CA ALA A 166 -1.23 25.67 -19.39
C ALA A 166 -1.74 27.07 -18.99
N ARG A 167 -3.00 27.39 -19.32
CA ARG A 167 -3.63 28.66 -18.87
C ARG A 167 -3.67 28.80 -17.36
N ARG A 168 -4.05 27.72 -16.64
CA ARG A 168 -4.10 27.74 -15.16
C ARG A 168 -2.73 27.87 -14.53
N MET A 169 -1.74 27.12 -15.04
CA MET A 169 -0.37 27.20 -14.57
C MET A 169 0.22 28.59 -14.81
N ALA A 170 -0.02 29.20 -15.98
CA ALA A 170 0.42 30.57 -16.26
C ALA A 170 -0.24 31.60 -15.32
N ALA A 171 -1.53 31.42 -15.01
CA ALA A 171 -2.27 32.34 -14.14
C ALA A 171 -1.87 32.25 -12.66
N ASN A 172 -1.49 31.06 -12.17
CA ASN A 172 -1.03 30.86 -10.80
C ASN A 172 0.00 29.72 -10.71
N PRO A 173 1.28 30.00 -11.02
CA PRO A 173 2.33 28.98 -11.13
C PRO A 173 2.65 28.23 -9.82
N GLU A 174 2.28 28.79 -8.68
CA GLU A 174 2.58 28.24 -7.34
C GLU A 174 1.39 27.48 -6.73
N LYS A 175 0.23 27.45 -7.42
CA LYS A 175 -0.97 26.80 -6.90
C LYS A 175 -0.80 25.29 -6.84
N GLY A 176 -1.19 24.71 -5.70
CA GLY A 176 -1.20 23.26 -5.47
C GLY A 176 0.04 22.77 -4.72
N SER A 177 -0.01 21.52 -4.29
CA SER A 177 1.11 20.82 -3.68
C SER A 177 2.24 20.57 -4.69
N PRO A 178 3.47 20.27 -4.23
CA PRO A 178 4.55 19.84 -5.12
C PRO A 178 4.16 18.67 -6.03
N ILE A 179 3.34 17.74 -5.53
CA ILE A 179 2.86 16.58 -6.28
C ILE A 179 2.00 17.01 -7.47
N GLU A 180 0.95 17.80 -7.21
CA GLU A 180 0.06 18.33 -8.26
C GLU A 180 0.86 19.09 -9.31
N ARG A 181 1.75 19.99 -8.88
CA ARG A 181 2.57 20.82 -9.76
C ARG A 181 3.53 20.01 -10.63
N CYS A 182 4.18 18.99 -10.06
CA CYS A 182 5.09 18.13 -10.82
C CYS A 182 4.35 17.33 -11.90
N TYR A 183 3.25 16.66 -11.55
CA TYR A 183 2.50 15.87 -12.52
C TYR A 183 1.75 16.74 -13.55
N ASN A 184 1.36 17.97 -13.19
CA ASN A 184 0.87 18.96 -14.15
C ASN A 184 1.95 19.37 -15.16
N ALA A 185 3.17 19.65 -14.69
CA ALA A 185 4.29 19.99 -15.58
C ALA A 185 4.69 18.80 -16.47
N LEU A 186 4.73 17.58 -15.93
CA LEU A 186 4.98 16.35 -16.69
C LEU A 186 3.91 16.11 -17.76
N ALA A 187 2.64 16.39 -17.48
CA ALA A 187 1.58 16.29 -18.48
C ALA A 187 1.80 17.27 -19.64
N LEU A 188 2.15 18.53 -19.36
CA LEU A 188 2.48 19.50 -20.41
C LEU A 188 3.73 19.08 -21.20
N LEU A 189 4.77 18.59 -20.54
CA LEU A 189 5.98 18.07 -21.19
C LEU A 189 5.66 16.87 -22.11
N SER A 190 4.79 15.97 -21.65
CA SER A 190 4.36 14.78 -22.41
C SER A 190 3.56 15.10 -23.67
N SER A 191 2.97 16.29 -23.76
CA SER A 191 2.28 16.74 -24.98
C SER A 191 3.24 16.97 -26.16
N GLY A 192 4.52 17.26 -25.87
CA GLY A 192 5.52 17.62 -26.88
C GLY A 192 5.29 18.99 -27.53
N ASN A 193 4.35 19.81 -27.02
CA ASN A 193 4.13 21.16 -27.54
C ASN A 193 5.16 22.14 -26.97
N GLU A 194 5.99 22.72 -27.85
CA GLU A 194 7.05 23.67 -27.49
C GLU A 194 6.52 24.94 -26.81
N GLU A 195 5.27 25.36 -27.09
CA GLU A 195 4.65 26.53 -26.47
C GLU A 195 4.50 26.39 -24.95
N TYR A 196 4.45 25.15 -24.43
CA TYR A 196 4.33 24.90 -23.00
C TYR A 196 5.68 24.78 -22.29
N LEU A 197 6.78 24.63 -23.02
CA LEU A 197 8.11 24.43 -22.43
C LEU A 197 8.53 25.56 -21.46
N PRO A 198 8.25 26.86 -21.70
CA PRO A 198 8.56 27.90 -20.73
C PRO A 198 7.88 27.68 -19.38
N LEU A 199 6.62 27.19 -19.37
CA LEU A 199 5.89 26.88 -18.13
C LEU A 199 6.46 25.66 -17.43
N VAL A 200 6.81 24.61 -18.19
CA VAL A 200 7.45 23.41 -17.63
C VAL A 200 8.79 23.78 -17.01
N ARG A 201 9.63 24.52 -17.75
CA ARG A 201 10.93 24.98 -17.29
C ARG A 201 10.83 25.82 -16.01
N GLN A 202 9.83 26.70 -15.91
CA GLN A 202 9.57 27.46 -14.69
C GLN A 202 9.33 26.56 -13.48
N GLN A 203 8.58 25.46 -13.64
CA GLN A 203 8.37 24.50 -12.55
C GLN A 203 9.65 23.73 -12.21
N VAL A 204 10.43 23.31 -13.21
CA VAL A 204 11.73 22.67 -13.00
C VAL A 204 12.66 23.58 -12.20
N GLU A 205 12.75 24.85 -12.57
CA GLU A 205 13.56 25.85 -11.87
C GLU A 205 13.11 26.03 -10.41
N ALA A 206 11.81 26.17 -10.18
CA ALA A 206 11.25 26.34 -8.85
C ALA A 206 11.52 25.15 -7.91
N PHE A 207 11.57 23.92 -8.44
CA PHE A 207 11.84 22.72 -7.64
C PHE A 207 13.32 22.32 -7.63
N SER A 208 14.16 22.89 -8.49
CA SER A 208 15.58 22.52 -8.61
C SER A 208 16.41 22.78 -7.34
N THR A 209 15.95 23.71 -6.50
CA THR A 209 16.58 24.06 -5.22
C THR A 209 15.96 23.33 -4.03
N TYR A 210 14.99 22.44 -4.25
CA TYR A 210 14.35 21.69 -3.17
C TYR A 210 15.38 20.84 -2.41
N SER A 211 15.35 20.94 -1.08
CA SER A 211 16.11 20.11 -0.15
C SER A 211 15.37 20.12 1.19
N ASP A 212 15.26 18.96 1.84
CA ASP A 212 14.66 18.82 3.18
C ASP A 212 15.35 17.73 4.00
N LEU A 213 16.68 17.81 4.04
CA LEU A 213 17.52 16.91 4.82
C LEU A 213 17.29 17.05 6.34
N GLU A 214 16.72 18.18 6.79
CA GLU A 214 16.50 18.49 8.20
C GLU A 214 15.25 17.83 8.81
N ARG A 215 14.57 16.93 8.09
CA ARG A 215 13.56 15.99 8.63
C ARG A 215 12.28 16.65 9.17
N ARG A 216 11.86 17.80 8.62
CA ARG A 216 10.82 18.64 9.26
C ARG A 216 9.36 18.26 8.93
N GLY A 217 9.10 17.21 8.12
CA GLY A 217 7.74 16.80 7.65
C GLY A 217 7.65 15.47 6.83
N LEU A 218 6.71 15.37 5.86
CA LEU A 218 6.28 14.16 5.11
C LEU A 218 6.92 14.00 3.70
N HIS A 219 8.25 14.04 3.58
CA HIS A 219 8.95 14.51 2.37
C HIS A 219 9.29 13.51 1.27
N SER A 220 9.34 12.20 1.55
CA SER A 220 9.57 11.20 0.48
C SER A 220 8.54 11.27 -0.65
N TRP A 221 7.34 11.76 -0.34
CA TRP A 221 6.26 12.02 -1.30
C TRP A 221 6.56 13.15 -2.29
N TRP A 222 7.50 14.06 -1.99
CA TRP A 222 7.86 15.19 -2.86
C TRP A 222 9.11 14.91 -3.67
N TYR A 223 10.12 14.27 -3.06
CA TYR A 223 11.38 13.94 -3.72
C TYR A 223 11.19 13.14 -5.01
N GLY A 224 10.38 12.07 -4.99
CA GLY A 224 10.10 11.26 -6.18
C GLY A 224 9.55 12.07 -7.35
N PRO A 225 8.36 12.71 -7.24
CA PRO A 225 7.80 13.54 -8.31
C PRO A 225 8.70 14.67 -8.81
N ILE A 226 9.42 15.34 -7.89
CA ILE A 226 10.37 16.41 -8.25
C ILE A 226 11.52 15.84 -9.09
N ASN A 227 12.15 14.77 -8.63
CA ASN A 227 13.30 14.19 -9.31
C ASN A 227 12.91 13.57 -10.67
N ILE A 228 11.70 12.98 -10.76
CA ILE A 228 11.10 12.56 -12.05
C ILE A 228 10.96 13.76 -12.99
N LEU A 229 10.39 14.88 -12.53
CA LEU A 229 10.20 16.07 -13.37
C LEU A 229 11.53 16.59 -13.92
N LEU A 230 12.56 16.71 -13.06
CA LEU A 230 13.89 17.17 -13.49
C LEU A 230 14.50 16.20 -14.51
N ALA A 231 14.48 14.90 -14.24
CA ALA A 231 15.06 13.89 -15.11
C ALA A 231 14.36 13.84 -16.48
N GLU A 232 13.03 13.79 -16.50
CA GLU A 232 12.25 13.78 -17.75
C GLU A 232 12.44 15.07 -18.55
N TYR A 233 12.52 16.23 -17.88
CA TYR A 233 12.78 17.50 -18.57
C TYR A 233 14.16 17.48 -19.26
N VAL A 234 15.21 17.07 -18.57
CA VAL A 234 16.56 16.94 -19.16
C VAL A 234 16.53 15.95 -20.34
N LEU A 235 15.91 14.78 -20.17
CA LEU A 235 15.81 13.73 -21.20
C LEU A 235 14.97 14.15 -22.42
N ALA A 236 13.94 14.96 -22.22
CA ALA A 236 13.04 15.42 -23.27
C ALA A 236 13.61 16.61 -24.04
N THR A 237 14.29 17.54 -23.37
CA THR A 237 14.71 18.82 -23.96
C THR A 237 16.21 18.90 -24.28
N GLY A 238 17.04 18.09 -23.62
CA GLY A 238 18.49 18.22 -23.66
C GLY A 238 19.02 19.44 -22.86
N ASP A 239 18.17 20.18 -22.15
CA ASP A 239 18.59 21.31 -21.31
C ASP A 239 19.38 20.81 -20.09
N ARG A 240 20.71 20.88 -20.19
CA ARG A 240 21.63 20.44 -19.12
C ARG A 240 21.81 21.47 -18.00
N THR A 241 21.16 22.65 -18.05
CA THR A 241 21.30 23.67 -16.99
C THR A 241 20.93 23.12 -15.60
N PHE A 242 20.02 22.15 -15.53
CA PHE A 242 19.57 21.57 -14.26
C PHE A 242 20.29 20.29 -13.85
N MET A 243 21.29 19.81 -14.62
CA MET A 243 22.04 18.60 -14.27
C MET A 243 22.66 18.64 -12.86
N PRO A 244 23.33 19.73 -12.42
CA PRO A 244 23.90 19.78 -11.06
C PRO A 244 22.83 19.65 -9.97
N ASN A 245 21.64 20.18 -10.20
CA ASN A 245 20.52 20.08 -9.26
C ASN A 245 19.90 18.68 -9.25
N LEU A 246 19.78 18.06 -10.42
CA LEU A 246 19.32 16.68 -10.57
C LEU A 246 20.30 15.69 -9.89
N GLU A 247 21.60 15.88 -10.06
CA GLU A 247 22.65 15.11 -9.38
C GLU A 247 22.53 15.25 -7.86
N ARG A 248 22.42 16.48 -7.34
CA ARG A 248 22.25 16.74 -5.91
C ARG A 248 21.00 16.06 -5.34
N ILE A 249 19.82 16.30 -5.93
CA ILE A 249 18.56 15.74 -5.43
C ILE A 249 18.58 14.20 -5.51
N THR A 250 19.19 13.63 -6.55
CA THR A 250 19.39 12.18 -6.68
C THR A 250 20.27 11.65 -5.55
N GLY A 251 21.38 12.32 -5.25
CA GLY A 251 22.24 11.99 -4.11
C GLY A 251 21.47 12.00 -2.78
N GLU A 252 20.66 13.03 -2.53
CA GLU A 252 19.83 13.11 -1.31
C GLU A 252 18.81 11.96 -1.19
N ILE A 253 18.27 11.46 -2.31
CA ILE A 253 17.39 10.29 -2.32
C ILE A 253 18.16 9.00 -2.02
N VAL A 254 19.34 8.83 -2.64
CA VAL A 254 20.24 7.68 -2.43
C VAL A 254 20.70 7.61 -0.98
N GLU A 255 21.24 8.71 -0.45
CA GLU A 255 21.67 8.84 0.95
C GLU A 255 20.50 8.68 1.94
N GLY A 256 19.28 9.00 1.49
CA GLY A 256 18.07 8.87 2.31
C GLY A 256 17.50 7.45 2.41
N GLN A 257 18.03 6.49 1.65
CA GLN A 257 17.56 5.11 1.59
C GLN A 257 17.98 4.31 2.85
N SER A 258 17.11 3.44 3.35
CA SER A 258 17.47 2.48 4.40
C SER A 258 18.37 1.37 3.87
N GLU A 259 19.06 0.67 4.76
CA GLU A 259 19.85 -0.54 4.45
C GLU A 259 19.14 -1.58 3.58
N VAL A 260 17.80 -1.71 3.71
CA VAL A 260 16.99 -2.69 2.96
C VAL A 260 16.38 -2.17 1.65
N GLY A 261 16.85 -1.04 1.13
CA GLY A 261 16.39 -0.52 -0.18
C GLY A 261 15.07 0.25 -0.14
N SER A 262 14.68 0.75 1.04
CA SER A 262 13.36 1.35 1.27
C SER A 262 13.45 2.78 1.80
N TRP A 263 12.31 3.48 1.80
CA TRP A 263 12.16 4.82 2.37
C TRP A 263 10.91 4.90 3.22
N GLY A 264 10.90 5.81 4.20
CA GLY A 264 9.74 6.11 5.03
C GLY A 264 9.14 7.47 4.71
N HIS A 265 8.30 8.00 5.59
CA HIS A 265 7.91 9.42 5.53
C HIS A 265 9.12 10.37 5.63
N ARG A 266 10.18 9.89 6.29
CA ARG A 266 11.45 10.58 6.48
C ARG A 266 12.59 9.68 6.00
N MET A 267 13.68 10.31 5.63
CA MET A 267 14.93 9.65 5.24
C MET A 267 15.58 8.90 6.41
N VAL A 268 16.61 8.12 6.09
CA VAL A 268 17.41 7.35 7.04
C VAL A 268 18.06 8.24 8.13
N GLN A 269 18.29 7.64 9.29
CA GLN A 269 19.03 8.22 10.41
C GLN A 269 20.51 7.80 10.33
N THR A 270 21.35 8.35 11.19
CA THR A 270 22.79 8.03 11.24
C THR A 270 23.08 6.55 11.54
N ASN A 271 22.09 5.81 12.02
CA ASN A 271 22.16 4.38 12.33
C ASN A 271 21.65 3.47 11.19
N GLY A 272 21.50 3.98 9.96
CA GLY A 272 21.07 3.21 8.79
C GLY A 272 19.58 2.85 8.73
N ARG A 273 18.79 3.23 9.75
CA ARG A 273 17.36 2.94 9.83
C ARG A 273 16.51 4.18 9.53
N LEU A 274 15.32 3.97 8.98
CA LEU A 274 14.38 5.05 8.65
C LEU A 274 14.06 5.94 9.88
N SER A 275 13.60 7.17 9.65
CA SER A 275 13.00 7.96 10.73
C SER A 275 11.47 7.88 10.65
N GLY A 276 10.79 7.92 11.81
CA GLY A 276 9.33 7.87 11.89
C GLY A 276 8.75 6.44 11.85
N TYR A 277 7.57 6.30 11.25
CA TYR A 277 6.72 5.10 11.34
C TYR A 277 7.31 3.85 10.65
N GLY A 278 8.20 4.01 9.66
CA GLY A 278 8.83 2.91 8.93
C GLY A 278 8.68 3.01 7.42
N MET A 279 8.86 1.89 6.72
CA MET A 279 8.86 1.78 5.26
C MET A 279 7.52 2.16 4.63
N MET A 280 7.58 2.79 3.46
CA MET A 280 6.43 3.17 2.65
C MET A 280 6.67 2.91 1.16
N ASN A 281 5.99 1.90 0.62
CA ASN A 281 6.16 1.51 -0.78
C ASN A 281 5.54 2.50 -1.77
N ALA A 282 4.47 3.22 -1.38
CA ALA A 282 3.78 4.17 -2.26
C ALA A 282 4.65 5.38 -2.68
N PRO A 283 5.42 6.05 -1.81
CA PRO A 283 6.43 7.01 -2.23
C PRO A 283 7.75 6.34 -2.66
N GLY A 284 8.09 5.15 -2.15
CA GLY A 284 9.31 4.41 -2.49
C GLY A 284 9.42 4.04 -3.98
N LEU A 285 8.32 3.63 -4.60
CA LEU A 285 8.27 3.30 -6.03
C LEU A 285 8.56 4.52 -6.92
N PRO A 286 7.88 5.68 -6.79
CA PRO A 286 8.23 6.90 -7.49
C PRO A 286 9.67 7.36 -7.26
N MET A 287 10.22 7.21 -6.04
CA MET A 287 11.63 7.51 -5.81
C MET A 287 12.54 6.60 -6.62
N THR A 288 12.28 5.30 -6.64
CA THR A 288 13.09 4.34 -7.43
C THR A 288 12.98 4.62 -8.93
N ILE A 289 11.78 4.91 -9.45
CA ILE A 289 11.58 5.36 -10.84
C ILE A 289 12.43 6.59 -11.12
N SER A 290 12.44 7.57 -10.20
CA SER A 290 13.23 8.79 -10.35
C SER A 290 14.74 8.52 -10.44
N LEU A 291 15.27 7.56 -9.67
CA LEU A 291 16.68 7.17 -9.70
C LEU A 291 17.05 6.54 -11.05
N VAL A 292 16.19 5.65 -11.57
CA VAL A 292 16.40 5.03 -12.88
C VAL A 292 16.40 6.07 -14.01
N LEU A 293 15.50 7.05 -13.95
CA LEU A 293 15.45 8.16 -14.91
C LEU A 293 16.63 9.12 -14.75
N ALA A 294 17.07 9.41 -13.53
CA ALA A 294 18.24 10.24 -13.27
C ALA A 294 19.52 9.60 -13.82
N ARG A 295 19.72 8.29 -13.58
CA ARG A 295 20.81 7.51 -14.22
C ARG A 295 20.76 7.63 -15.73
N LYS A 296 19.56 7.48 -16.31
CA LYS A 296 19.35 7.61 -17.76
C LYS A 296 19.63 9.02 -18.30
N ALA A 297 19.40 10.06 -17.50
CA ALA A 297 19.73 11.45 -17.82
C ALA A 297 21.24 11.76 -17.73
N GLY A 298 22.03 10.81 -17.22
CA GLY A 298 23.49 10.91 -17.09
C GLY A 298 23.95 11.39 -15.71
N VAL A 299 23.16 11.19 -14.65
CA VAL A 299 23.63 11.37 -13.28
C VAL A 299 24.62 10.28 -12.93
N GLU A 300 25.79 10.70 -12.43
CA GLU A 300 26.82 9.82 -11.88
C GLU A 300 26.87 9.98 -10.36
N HIS A 301 26.59 8.91 -9.62
CA HIS A 301 26.72 8.86 -8.16
C HIS A 301 27.14 7.44 -7.75
N PRO A 302 28.13 7.27 -6.85
CA PRO A 302 28.74 5.97 -6.57
C PRO A 302 27.74 4.91 -6.10
N ASP A 303 26.76 5.30 -5.30
CA ASP A 303 25.79 4.37 -4.71
C ASP A 303 24.45 4.30 -5.47
N LEU A 304 24.34 4.94 -6.65
CA LEU A 304 23.07 5.01 -7.38
C LEU A 304 22.58 3.65 -7.87
N ASP A 305 23.47 2.85 -8.46
CA ASP A 305 23.11 1.53 -8.97
C ASP A 305 22.75 0.56 -7.84
N ASP A 306 23.48 0.61 -6.72
CA ASP A 306 23.18 -0.18 -5.54
C ASP A 306 21.82 0.21 -4.92
N ALA A 307 21.51 1.51 -4.86
CA ALA A 307 20.21 1.97 -4.37
C ALA A 307 19.05 1.51 -5.26
N ILE A 308 19.24 1.53 -6.58
CA ILE A 308 18.26 1.01 -7.55
C ILE A 308 18.08 -0.50 -7.34
N GLU A 309 19.17 -1.26 -7.29
CA GLU A 309 19.16 -2.72 -7.16
C GLU A 309 18.48 -3.18 -5.88
N LYS A 310 18.82 -2.59 -4.73
CA LYS A 310 18.19 -2.91 -3.44
C LYS A 310 16.68 -2.72 -3.47
N SER A 311 16.20 -1.61 -4.04
CA SER A 311 14.77 -1.34 -4.11
C SER A 311 14.04 -2.21 -5.13
N ALA A 312 14.66 -2.42 -6.31
CA ALA A 312 14.12 -3.29 -7.34
C ALA A 312 13.97 -4.73 -6.82
N ARG A 313 15.00 -5.26 -6.15
CA ARG A 313 14.98 -6.60 -5.55
C ARG A 313 13.87 -6.72 -4.47
N LEU A 314 13.69 -5.71 -3.64
CA LEU A 314 12.60 -5.65 -2.65
C LEU A 314 11.21 -5.70 -3.32
N MET A 315 10.99 -4.91 -4.37
CA MET A 315 9.69 -4.86 -5.06
C MET A 315 9.43 -6.10 -5.91
N ARG A 316 10.47 -6.67 -6.52
CA ARG A 316 10.39 -7.87 -7.37
C ARG A 316 9.89 -9.08 -6.58
N PHE A 317 10.14 -9.12 -5.27
CA PHE A 317 9.58 -10.14 -4.41
C PHE A 317 8.06 -10.31 -4.58
N TYR A 318 7.29 -9.25 -4.88
CA TYR A 318 5.83 -9.36 -4.97
C TYR A 318 5.31 -9.96 -6.29
N VAL A 319 6.18 -10.22 -7.28
CA VAL A 319 5.81 -10.85 -8.55
C VAL A 319 5.18 -12.23 -8.32
N GLY A 320 3.98 -12.44 -8.85
CA GLY A 320 3.19 -13.67 -8.68
C GLY A 320 2.52 -13.86 -7.29
N LYS A 321 2.83 -13.00 -6.31
CA LYS A 321 2.42 -13.17 -4.90
C LYS A 321 1.22 -12.33 -4.47
N GLY A 322 1.10 -11.13 -5.03
CA GLY A 322 0.03 -10.18 -4.74
C GLY A 322 0.39 -8.76 -5.19
N SER A 323 -0.43 -7.79 -4.81
CA SER A 323 -0.12 -6.37 -4.96
C SER A 323 0.96 -5.97 -3.96
N VAL A 324 1.80 -4.99 -4.34
CA VAL A 324 2.79 -4.41 -3.42
C VAL A 324 2.04 -3.86 -2.19
N PRO A 325 2.37 -4.25 -0.95
CA PRO A 325 1.58 -3.91 0.23
C PRO A 325 1.99 -2.59 0.86
N TYR A 326 1.31 -2.16 1.92
CA TYR A 326 1.76 -1.03 2.73
C TYR A 326 2.93 -1.47 3.62
N GLY A 327 4.05 -0.74 3.62
CA GLY A 327 5.24 -1.08 4.42
C GLY A 327 5.65 -2.55 4.29
N ASP A 328 6.14 -3.12 5.39
CA ASP A 328 6.60 -4.53 5.46
C ASP A 328 5.43 -5.50 5.72
N HIS A 329 4.28 -5.37 5.05
CA HIS A 329 3.18 -6.33 5.23
C HIS A 329 3.28 -7.52 4.25
N HIS A 330 2.38 -8.51 4.39
CA HIS A 330 2.24 -9.60 3.42
C HIS A 330 1.80 -9.04 2.06
N PRO A 331 2.10 -9.73 0.94
CA PRO A 331 1.54 -9.39 -0.37
C PRO A 331 0.03 -9.17 -0.27
N TRP A 332 -0.45 -8.06 -0.83
CA TRP A 332 -1.84 -7.68 -0.73
C TRP A 332 -2.68 -8.42 -1.78
N ILE A 333 -3.63 -9.24 -1.33
CA ILE A 333 -4.42 -10.13 -2.20
C ILE A 333 -5.93 -9.87 -2.13
N GLU A 334 -6.37 -8.80 -1.46
CA GLU A 334 -7.78 -8.42 -1.42
C GLU A 334 -8.22 -7.78 -2.76
N THR A 335 -7.32 -6.99 -3.36
CA THR A 335 -7.51 -6.27 -4.63
C THR A 335 -6.23 -6.32 -5.48
N HIS A 336 -6.38 -6.11 -6.79
CA HIS A 336 -5.30 -6.13 -7.78
C HIS A 336 -4.44 -4.85 -7.81
N ASP A 337 -4.75 -3.86 -6.98
CA ASP A 337 -3.88 -2.70 -6.72
C ASP A 337 -4.15 -2.18 -5.31
N ASP A 338 -3.18 -1.47 -4.75
CA ASP A 338 -3.29 -0.67 -3.54
C ASP A 338 -2.52 0.64 -3.77
N ASN A 339 -3.22 1.77 -3.76
CA ASN A 339 -2.64 3.10 -3.88
C ASN A 339 -1.73 3.34 -5.12
N GLY A 340 -2.00 2.66 -6.25
CA GLY A 340 -1.31 2.80 -7.53
C GLY A 340 0.06 2.13 -7.59
N LYS A 341 0.41 1.34 -6.58
CA LYS A 341 1.76 0.75 -6.46
C LYS A 341 2.03 -0.27 -7.56
N ASN A 342 1.05 -1.03 -8.00
CA ASN A 342 1.28 -1.99 -9.08
C ASN A 342 1.52 -1.28 -10.42
N GLY A 343 0.76 -0.22 -10.72
CA GLY A 343 1.03 0.61 -11.90
C GLY A 343 2.42 1.25 -11.89
N ALA A 344 2.84 1.79 -10.74
CA ALA A 344 4.19 2.32 -10.57
C ALA A 344 5.28 1.23 -10.69
N ALA A 345 5.05 0.04 -10.12
CA ALA A 345 5.97 -1.08 -10.22
C ALA A 345 6.10 -1.57 -11.68
N ALA A 346 5.02 -1.63 -12.44
CA ALA A 346 5.05 -1.98 -13.87
C ALA A 346 5.95 -1.02 -14.65
N VAL A 347 5.81 0.30 -14.41
CA VAL A 347 6.68 1.33 -15.01
C VAL A 347 8.14 1.16 -14.59
N LEU A 348 8.40 0.95 -13.29
CA LEU A 348 9.75 0.72 -12.77
C LEU A 348 10.44 -0.45 -13.47
N PHE A 349 9.79 -1.62 -13.49
CA PHE A 349 10.39 -2.83 -14.07
C PHE A 349 10.52 -2.75 -15.59
N ASN A 350 9.62 -2.05 -16.27
CA ASN A 350 9.79 -1.75 -17.69
C ASN A 350 11.05 -0.90 -17.94
N LEU A 351 11.31 0.12 -17.12
CA LEU A 351 12.51 0.95 -17.22
C LEU A 351 13.80 0.19 -16.92
N LEU A 352 13.74 -0.85 -16.08
CA LEU A 352 14.86 -1.73 -15.76
C LEU A 352 15.08 -2.85 -16.80
N GLY A 353 14.16 -3.03 -17.73
CA GLY A 353 14.23 -4.11 -18.72
C GLY A 353 13.82 -5.49 -18.19
N ASP A 354 13.08 -5.52 -17.07
CA ASP A 354 12.63 -6.75 -16.42
C ASP A 354 11.24 -7.14 -16.93
N ALA A 355 11.21 -7.92 -18.01
CA ALA A 355 9.99 -8.30 -18.73
C ALA A 355 8.99 -9.06 -17.84
N GLU A 356 9.45 -9.97 -16.99
CA GLU A 356 8.58 -10.80 -16.13
C GLU A 356 7.86 -9.94 -15.09
N ALA A 357 8.57 -9.05 -14.40
CA ALA A 357 7.92 -8.18 -13.42
C ALA A 357 7.03 -7.14 -14.10
N ALA A 358 7.46 -6.58 -15.24
CA ALA A 358 6.65 -5.66 -16.01
C ALA A 358 5.33 -6.32 -16.48
N GLU A 359 5.39 -7.57 -16.97
CA GLU A 359 4.22 -8.37 -17.35
C GLU A 359 3.28 -8.57 -16.17
N TYR A 360 3.79 -9.05 -15.04
CA TYR A 360 2.95 -9.32 -13.88
C TYR A 360 2.23 -8.06 -13.36
N PHE A 361 2.96 -6.97 -13.12
CA PHE A 361 2.37 -5.76 -12.56
C PHE A 361 1.50 -4.99 -13.57
N SER A 362 1.78 -5.08 -14.87
CA SER A 362 0.89 -4.52 -15.90
C SER A 362 -0.43 -5.28 -15.98
N ARG A 363 -0.41 -6.63 -15.94
CA ARG A 363 -1.63 -7.45 -15.85
C ARG A 363 -2.45 -7.18 -14.59
N MET A 364 -1.80 -7.02 -13.43
CA MET A 364 -2.48 -6.58 -12.19
C MET A 364 -3.15 -5.21 -12.39
N SER A 365 -2.51 -4.30 -13.14
CA SER A 365 -3.08 -2.98 -13.45
C SER A 365 -4.31 -3.07 -14.36
N VAL A 366 -4.32 -3.97 -15.35
CA VAL A 366 -5.47 -4.26 -16.23
C VAL A 366 -6.64 -4.87 -15.43
N ALA A 367 -6.34 -5.77 -14.49
CA ALA A 367 -7.36 -6.36 -13.62
C ALA A 367 -7.93 -5.37 -12.60
N SER A 368 -7.18 -4.33 -12.21
CA SER A 368 -7.65 -3.35 -11.22
C SER A 368 -8.50 -2.24 -11.85
N HIS A 369 -9.81 -2.26 -11.56
CA HIS A 369 -10.79 -1.25 -11.98
C HIS A 369 -11.95 -1.13 -10.97
N GLY A 370 -12.91 -0.24 -11.24
CA GLY A 370 -14.14 -0.12 -10.45
C GLY A 370 -13.87 0.17 -8.97
N ASN A 371 -14.50 -0.63 -8.10
CA ASN A 371 -14.36 -0.50 -6.65
C ASN A 371 -12.91 -0.64 -6.18
N GLU A 372 -12.08 -1.45 -6.84
CA GLU A 372 -10.68 -1.61 -6.44
C GLU A 372 -9.91 -0.29 -6.58
N ARG A 373 -10.16 0.46 -7.65
CA ARG A 373 -9.56 1.78 -7.91
C ARG A 373 -10.20 2.91 -7.10
N ASP A 374 -11.38 2.70 -6.54
CA ASP A 374 -12.00 3.65 -5.59
C ASP A 374 -11.33 3.63 -4.21
N ASN A 375 -10.55 2.58 -3.89
CA ASN A 375 -9.81 2.49 -2.62
C ASN A 375 -8.46 3.24 -2.70
N GLY A 376 -7.73 3.27 -1.59
CA GLY A 376 -6.38 3.84 -1.50
C GLY A 376 -6.11 4.50 -0.16
N HIS A 377 -4.84 4.51 0.26
CA HIS A 377 -4.44 5.14 1.51
C HIS A 377 -4.68 6.65 1.43
N THR A 378 -5.47 7.20 2.34
CA THR A 378 -5.85 8.64 2.40
C THR A 378 -6.64 9.18 1.20
N GLY A 379 -6.99 8.32 0.23
CA GLY A 379 -7.74 8.65 -0.98
C GLY A 379 -7.27 7.86 -2.20
N ASN A 380 -7.95 8.01 -3.34
CA ASN A 380 -7.67 7.22 -4.54
C ASN A 380 -6.87 7.96 -5.64
N TYR A 381 -6.27 9.11 -5.34
CA TYR A 381 -5.52 9.91 -6.33
C TYR A 381 -4.40 9.11 -7.00
N PHE A 382 -3.56 8.43 -6.20
CA PHE A 382 -2.44 7.64 -6.72
C PHE A 382 -2.89 6.38 -7.45
N ASN A 383 -4.01 5.79 -7.02
CA ASN A 383 -4.66 4.68 -7.71
C ASN A 383 -5.04 5.06 -9.15
N MET A 384 -5.43 6.31 -9.39
CA MET A 384 -5.75 6.81 -10.72
C MET A 384 -4.51 7.29 -11.50
N LEU A 385 -3.58 7.99 -10.85
CA LEU A 385 -2.35 8.48 -11.48
C LEU A 385 -1.56 7.36 -12.17
N TRP A 386 -1.38 6.23 -11.48
CA TRP A 386 -0.55 5.12 -11.97
C TRP A 386 -1.34 4.07 -12.76
N ALA A 387 -2.66 4.21 -12.92
CA ALA A 387 -3.50 3.22 -13.59
C ALA A 387 -3.09 3.01 -15.06
N MET A 388 -3.32 4.01 -15.91
CA MET A 388 -3.08 3.87 -17.34
C MET A 388 -1.60 3.67 -17.72
N PRO A 389 -0.61 4.30 -17.05
CA PRO A 389 0.80 3.96 -17.28
C PRO A 389 1.12 2.48 -17.08
N GLY A 390 0.50 1.82 -16.09
CA GLY A 390 0.64 0.38 -15.88
C GLY A 390 -0.13 -0.46 -16.91
N VAL A 391 -1.38 -0.08 -17.22
CA VAL A 391 -2.25 -0.78 -18.18
C VAL A 391 -1.66 -0.76 -19.60
N ALA A 392 -1.15 0.38 -20.04
CA ALA A 392 -0.64 0.57 -21.40
C ALA A 392 0.57 -0.31 -21.74
N LEU A 393 1.32 -0.76 -20.72
CA LEU A 393 2.45 -1.68 -20.92
C LEU A 393 2.01 -3.08 -21.39
N SER A 394 0.76 -3.48 -21.16
CA SER A 394 0.21 -4.71 -21.74
C SER A 394 -0.28 -4.55 -23.19
N GLY A 395 -0.07 -3.38 -23.81
CA GLY A 395 -0.47 -3.11 -25.19
C GLY A 395 -1.78 -2.34 -25.33
N SER A 396 -2.06 -1.89 -26.55
CA SER A 396 -3.18 -1.00 -26.84
C SER A 396 -4.55 -1.68 -26.68
N ASP A 397 -4.66 -2.97 -27.00
CA ASP A 397 -5.86 -3.78 -26.76
C ASP A 397 -6.22 -3.85 -25.27
N ALA A 398 -5.22 -3.97 -24.39
CA ALA A 398 -5.40 -3.94 -22.94
C ALA A 398 -5.96 -2.59 -22.46
N SER A 399 -5.35 -1.49 -22.92
CA SER A 399 -5.82 -0.14 -22.58
C SER A 399 -7.25 0.12 -23.05
N GLY A 400 -7.60 -0.34 -24.25
CA GLY A 400 -8.93 -0.14 -24.79
C GLY A 400 -10.00 -1.00 -24.12
N ALA A 401 -9.70 -2.25 -23.74
CA ALA A 401 -10.60 -3.07 -22.93
C ALA A 401 -10.83 -2.44 -21.54
N TRP A 402 -9.77 -1.94 -20.92
CA TRP A 402 -9.86 -1.27 -19.63
C TRP A 402 -10.64 0.06 -19.71
N MET A 403 -10.45 0.85 -20.78
CA MET A 403 -11.23 2.07 -21.03
C MET A 403 -12.70 1.78 -21.33
N GLU A 404 -13.03 0.63 -21.89
CA GLU A 404 -14.43 0.21 -22.05
C GLU A 404 -15.09 -0.13 -20.70
N GLU A 405 -14.37 -0.79 -19.80
CA GLU A 405 -14.86 -1.12 -18.45
C GLU A 405 -14.94 0.12 -17.54
N PHE A 406 -13.89 0.96 -17.54
CA PHE A 406 -13.68 1.98 -16.51
C PHE A 406 -13.50 3.41 -17.02
N GLY A 407 -13.55 3.62 -18.34
CA GLY A 407 -13.44 4.97 -18.95
C GLY A 407 -14.55 5.94 -18.52
N TRP A 408 -15.67 5.43 -17.99
CA TRP A 408 -16.72 6.26 -17.39
C TRP A 408 -16.20 7.13 -16.24
N TYR A 409 -15.17 6.69 -15.50
CA TYR A 409 -14.58 7.46 -14.41
C TYR A 409 -13.88 8.70 -14.95
N TYR A 410 -13.17 8.58 -16.08
CA TYR A 410 -12.50 9.70 -16.74
C TYR A 410 -13.51 10.71 -17.29
N ASP A 411 -14.60 10.23 -17.89
CA ASP A 411 -15.69 11.09 -18.35
C ASP A 411 -16.39 11.81 -17.21
N LEU A 412 -16.52 11.18 -16.03
CA LEU A 412 -17.06 11.80 -14.83
C LEU A 412 -16.09 12.80 -14.18
N ALA A 413 -14.78 12.52 -14.19
CA ALA A 413 -13.73 13.37 -13.64
C ALA A 413 -13.47 14.64 -14.45
N ARG A 414 -13.68 14.59 -15.77
CA ARG A 414 -13.45 15.73 -16.67
C ARG A 414 -14.47 16.83 -16.42
N ARG A 415 -13.99 18.05 -16.29
CA ARG A 415 -14.80 19.27 -16.20
C ARG A 415 -15.05 19.86 -17.59
N TRP A 416 -16.05 20.72 -17.66
CA TRP A 416 -16.45 21.41 -18.89
C TRP A 416 -15.40 22.39 -19.43
N ASP A 417 -14.46 22.82 -18.57
CA ASP A 417 -13.38 23.75 -18.91
C ASP A 417 -12.08 23.05 -19.38
N GLY A 418 -12.13 21.74 -19.59
CA GLY A 418 -11.00 20.90 -20.02
C GLY A 418 -10.14 20.35 -18.88
N THR A 419 -10.35 20.80 -17.63
CA THR A 419 -9.58 20.30 -16.47
C THR A 419 -10.18 19.05 -15.85
N PHE A 420 -9.46 18.39 -14.94
CA PHE A 420 -9.96 17.23 -14.20
C PHE A 420 -9.97 17.52 -12.71
N GLN A 421 -11.02 17.05 -12.03
CA GLN A 421 -11.12 17.14 -10.59
C GLN A 421 -10.95 15.76 -9.96
N HIS A 422 -10.25 15.72 -8.82
CA HIS A 422 -10.23 14.53 -7.97
C HIS A 422 -11.65 14.17 -7.53
N GLN A 423 -12.11 12.97 -7.88
CA GLN A 423 -13.44 12.46 -7.53
C GLN A 423 -13.49 11.95 -6.09
N GLY A 424 -12.41 11.32 -5.63
CA GLY A 424 -12.32 10.70 -4.31
C GLY A 424 -13.18 9.44 -4.17
N PRO A 425 -12.91 8.64 -3.12
CA PRO A 425 -13.68 7.44 -2.81
C PRO A 425 -15.16 7.76 -2.52
N PRO A 426 -16.07 6.82 -2.76
CA PRO A 426 -17.49 6.88 -2.36
C PRO A 426 -17.67 6.88 -0.83
N GLN A 427 -17.39 8.01 -0.18
CA GLN A 427 -17.50 8.21 1.27
C GLN A 427 -18.35 9.42 1.62
N ALA A 428 -18.89 9.45 2.84
CA ALA A 428 -19.66 10.58 3.33
C ALA A 428 -18.82 11.86 3.48
N LYS A 429 -17.55 11.72 3.89
CA LYS A 429 -16.62 12.83 4.07
C LYS A 429 -15.54 12.79 3.00
N PRO A 430 -15.02 13.96 2.59
CA PRO A 430 -13.98 14.03 1.59
C PRO A 430 -12.66 13.45 2.15
N ASP A 431 -11.86 12.87 1.25
CA ASP A 431 -10.56 12.29 1.58
C ASP A 431 -9.47 13.36 1.79
N SER A 432 -8.21 12.94 1.95
CA SER A 432 -7.09 13.87 2.15
C SER A 432 -6.68 14.63 0.89
N TYR A 433 -7.09 14.17 -0.29
CA TYR A 433 -6.78 14.79 -1.59
C TYR A 433 -7.94 15.65 -2.12
N ARG A 434 -8.93 15.94 -1.28
CA ARG A 434 -10.05 16.81 -1.65
C ARG A 434 -9.55 18.12 -2.25
N ASN A 435 -10.18 18.54 -3.34
CA ASN A 435 -9.84 19.74 -4.11
C ASN A 435 -8.45 19.72 -4.78
N TRP A 436 -7.73 18.60 -4.78
CA TRP A 436 -6.51 18.48 -5.57
C TRP A 436 -6.83 18.60 -7.06
N ASP A 437 -5.92 19.25 -7.78
CA ASP A 437 -5.90 19.26 -9.22
C ASP A 437 -5.45 17.88 -9.73
N ALA A 438 -6.38 17.18 -10.39
CA ALA A 438 -6.12 15.87 -11.00
C ALA A 438 -5.82 15.97 -12.50
N THR A 439 -5.72 17.19 -13.04
CA THR A 439 -5.56 17.42 -14.49
C THR A 439 -4.30 16.74 -15.03
N GLY A 440 -3.13 16.98 -14.43
CA GLY A 440 -1.89 16.34 -14.86
C GLY A 440 -1.94 14.82 -14.78
N ALA A 441 -2.44 14.27 -13.67
CA ALA A 441 -2.57 12.84 -13.47
C ALA A 441 -3.43 12.16 -14.56
N MET A 442 -4.57 12.78 -14.92
CA MET A 442 -5.46 12.24 -15.96
C MET A 442 -4.91 12.45 -17.37
N LEU A 443 -4.22 13.56 -17.64
CA LEU A 443 -3.64 13.83 -18.96
C LEU A 443 -2.44 12.92 -19.27
N LEU A 444 -1.66 12.51 -18.26
CA LEU A 444 -0.61 11.50 -18.44
C LEU A 444 -1.18 10.15 -18.93
N ALA A 445 -2.42 9.81 -18.56
CA ALA A 445 -3.11 8.65 -19.11
C ALA A 445 -3.44 8.84 -20.61
N TYR A 446 -3.92 10.02 -20.99
CA TYR A 446 -4.23 10.31 -22.40
C TYR A 446 -3.00 10.51 -23.28
N ALA A 447 -1.85 10.86 -22.70
CA ALA A 447 -0.59 11.10 -23.41
C ALA A 447 0.21 9.83 -23.72
N GLN A 448 -0.19 8.65 -23.22
CA GLN A 448 0.51 7.37 -23.48
C GLN A 448 0.81 7.11 -24.97
N PRO A 449 -0.09 7.41 -25.94
CA PRO A 449 0.19 7.18 -27.36
C PRO A 449 1.27 8.10 -27.94
N LEU A 450 1.60 9.20 -27.27
CA LEU A 450 2.55 10.18 -27.80
C LEU A 450 4.01 9.80 -27.57
N GLY A 451 4.32 8.96 -26.57
CA GLY A 451 5.68 8.46 -26.35
C GLY A 451 6.74 9.54 -26.09
N ARG A 452 6.36 10.75 -25.66
CA ARG A 452 7.29 11.90 -25.57
C ARG A 452 8.20 11.86 -24.34
N ILE A 453 7.72 11.31 -23.24
CA ILE A 453 8.48 11.10 -22.00
C ILE A 453 8.39 9.65 -21.55
N HIS A 454 9.29 9.22 -20.66
CA HIS A 454 9.37 7.82 -20.21
C HIS A 454 8.12 7.36 -19.46
N LEU A 455 7.49 8.23 -18.66
CA LEU A 455 6.19 7.95 -18.02
C LEU A 455 5.01 7.78 -18.99
N THR A 456 5.16 8.19 -20.24
CA THR A 456 4.10 8.12 -21.27
C THR A 456 4.54 7.31 -22.48
N GLY A 457 5.29 6.24 -22.26
CA GLY A 457 5.58 5.24 -23.30
C GLY A 457 6.82 5.51 -24.16
N ARG A 458 7.71 6.45 -23.79
CA ARG A 458 8.97 6.64 -24.54
C ARG A 458 9.90 5.44 -24.47
N THR A 459 9.94 4.75 -23.33
CA THR A 459 10.58 3.42 -23.25
C THR A 459 9.59 2.40 -23.79
N PRO A 460 9.94 1.64 -24.84
CA PRO A 460 9.10 0.55 -25.33
C PRO A 460 8.76 -0.44 -24.22
N SER A 461 7.58 -1.07 -24.30
CA SER A 461 7.23 -2.11 -23.33
C SER A 461 8.11 -3.34 -23.51
N THR A 462 8.56 -3.89 -22.39
CA THR A 462 9.21 -5.21 -22.30
C THR A 462 8.23 -6.32 -21.93
N ALA A 463 7.04 -5.95 -21.42
CA ALA A 463 5.97 -6.89 -21.19
C ALA A 463 5.36 -7.37 -22.53
N PRO A 464 5.01 -8.66 -22.66
CA PRO A 464 4.29 -9.13 -23.84
C PRO A 464 2.95 -8.39 -24.00
N GLU A 465 2.69 -7.88 -25.21
CA GLU A 465 1.39 -7.34 -25.55
C GLU A 465 0.33 -8.44 -25.53
N VAL A 466 -0.84 -8.12 -25.00
CA VAL A 466 -1.97 -9.05 -24.96
C VAL A 466 -2.97 -8.72 -26.07
N ASP A 467 -3.58 -9.75 -26.64
CA ASP A 467 -4.68 -9.56 -27.57
C ASP A 467 -5.95 -9.12 -26.85
N ARG A 468 -6.93 -8.64 -27.64
CA ARG A 468 -8.22 -8.19 -27.12
C ARG A 468 -8.93 -9.19 -26.21
N ARG A 469 -8.88 -10.49 -26.53
CA ARG A 469 -9.55 -11.52 -25.73
C ARG A 469 -8.87 -11.69 -24.37
N THR A 470 -7.55 -11.78 -24.36
CA THR A 470 -6.76 -11.89 -23.13
C THR A 470 -6.95 -10.64 -22.27
N ALA A 471 -7.02 -9.45 -22.87
CA ALA A 471 -7.36 -8.21 -22.17
C ALA A 471 -8.74 -8.27 -21.49
N GLU A 472 -9.76 -8.78 -22.18
CA GLU A 472 -11.10 -8.95 -21.60
C GLU A 472 -11.12 -9.97 -20.46
N ASP A 473 -10.35 -11.05 -20.57
CA ASP A 473 -10.19 -12.04 -19.50
C ASP A 473 -9.51 -11.41 -18.27
N LEU A 474 -8.47 -10.59 -18.45
CA LEU A 474 -7.81 -9.85 -17.37
C LEU A 474 -8.76 -8.84 -16.69
N VAL A 475 -9.57 -8.11 -17.47
CA VAL A 475 -10.60 -7.21 -16.92
C VAL A 475 -11.64 -8.00 -16.12
N ALA A 476 -12.00 -9.20 -16.58
CA ALA A 476 -12.94 -10.07 -15.88
C ALA A 476 -12.42 -10.58 -14.54
N ASP A 477 -11.09 -10.78 -14.39
CA ASP A 477 -10.47 -11.18 -13.11
C ASP A 477 -10.70 -10.15 -11.98
N GLY A 478 -10.85 -8.87 -12.35
CA GLY A 478 -11.15 -7.76 -11.43
C GLY A 478 -12.61 -7.59 -11.02
N ARG A 479 -13.55 -8.25 -11.72
CA ARG A 479 -14.99 -8.10 -11.45
C ARG A 479 -15.42 -8.83 -10.18
N ASP A 480 -16.69 -8.68 -9.83
CA ASP A 480 -17.36 -9.43 -8.75
C ASP A 480 -16.78 -9.17 -7.36
N TRP A 481 -16.16 -8.02 -7.14
CA TRP A 481 -15.71 -7.56 -5.81
C TRP A 481 -16.21 -6.15 -5.50
N GLY A 482 -16.65 -5.95 -4.25
CA GLY A 482 -17.03 -4.63 -3.75
C GLY A 482 -16.63 -4.43 -2.29
N SER A 483 -16.39 -3.18 -1.91
CA SER A 483 -16.00 -2.83 -0.53
C SER A 483 -17.09 -3.16 0.49
N ARG A 484 -18.38 -3.11 0.08
CA ARG A 484 -19.54 -3.50 0.91
C ARG A 484 -19.90 -4.95 0.70
N THR A 485 -20.07 -5.36 -0.54
CA THR A 485 -20.59 -6.69 -0.94
C THR A 485 -19.54 -7.79 -0.86
N ARG A 486 -18.26 -7.43 -0.75
CA ARG A 486 -17.12 -8.36 -0.70
C ARG A 486 -17.18 -9.36 -1.85
N LEU A 487 -17.46 -10.62 -1.55
CA LEU A 487 -17.53 -11.74 -2.50
C LEU A 487 -18.96 -12.27 -2.68
N GLU A 488 -20.00 -11.48 -2.38
CA GLU A 488 -21.40 -11.93 -2.48
C GLU A 488 -21.73 -12.57 -3.85
N SER A 489 -21.31 -11.96 -4.95
CA SER A 489 -21.56 -12.51 -6.31
C SER A 489 -20.72 -13.75 -6.66
N TRP A 490 -19.69 -14.08 -5.86
CA TRP A 490 -18.94 -15.34 -6.06
C TRP A 490 -19.74 -16.57 -5.66
N SER A 491 -20.79 -16.40 -4.84
CA SER A 491 -21.69 -17.49 -4.45
C SER A 491 -22.41 -18.12 -5.65
N ASP A 492 -22.60 -17.37 -6.74
CA ASP A 492 -23.24 -17.84 -7.98
C ASP A 492 -22.33 -18.77 -8.82
N ARG A 493 -21.03 -18.86 -8.52
CA ARG A 493 -20.09 -19.71 -9.27
C ARG A 493 -20.26 -21.18 -8.88
N SER A 494 -20.17 -22.09 -9.84
CA SER A 494 -20.14 -23.54 -9.57
C SER A 494 -18.81 -23.99 -8.94
N ASN A 495 -18.79 -25.10 -8.21
CA ASN A 495 -17.54 -25.67 -7.67
C ASN A 495 -16.49 -25.93 -8.77
N ARG A 496 -16.94 -26.28 -9.98
CA ARG A 496 -16.05 -26.45 -11.14
C ARG A 496 -15.41 -25.13 -11.58
N GLN A 497 -16.15 -24.02 -11.55
CA GLN A 497 -15.60 -22.69 -11.83
C GLN A 497 -14.60 -22.29 -10.76
N LEU A 498 -14.93 -22.48 -9.48
CA LEU A 498 -14.03 -22.14 -8.38
C LEU A 498 -12.73 -22.94 -8.43
N LEU A 499 -12.78 -24.25 -8.70
CA LEU A 499 -11.57 -25.06 -8.87
C LEU A 499 -10.70 -24.58 -10.04
N ARG A 500 -11.30 -24.15 -11.15
CA ARG A 500 -10.53 -23.50 -12.24
C ARG A 500 -9.95 -22.15 -11.82
N ASN A 501 -10.68 -21.38 -11.01
CA ASN A 501 -10.19 -20.09 -10.50
C ASN A 501 -9.00 -20.25 -9.55
N LEU A 502 -8.87 -21.38 -8.84
CA LEU A 502 -7.67 -21.69 -8.07
C LEU A 502 -6.42 -21.87 -8.95
N GLU A 503 -6.57 -22.16 -10.25
CA GLU A 503 -5.45 -22.27 -11.19
C GLU A 503 -5.15 -20.93 -11.91
N SER A 504 -5.80 -19.83 -11.51
CA SER A 504 -5.57 -18.52 -12.14
C SER A 504 -4.15 -18.02 -11.89
N TRP A 505 -3.59 -17.27 -12.85
CA TRP A 505 -2.35 -16.50 -12.68
C TRP A 505 -2.47 -15.48 -11.53
N SER A 506 -3.68 -14.93 -11.31
CA SER A 506 -3.94 -13.87 -10.33
C SER A 506 -4.05 -14.46 -8.91
N PRO A 507 -3.17 -14.06 -7.97
CA PRO A 507 -3.29 -14.47 -6.57
C PRO A 507 -4.60 -14.02 -5.92
N VAL A 508 -5.18 -12.91 -6.38
CA VAL A 508 -6.45 -12.37 -5.90
C VAL A 508 -7.61 -13.30 -6.32
N VAL A 509 -7.63 -13.75 -7.58
CA VAL A 509 -8.66 -14.69 -8.07
C VAL A 509 -8.57 -16.04 -7.34
N ARG A 510 -7.34 -16.54 -7.11
CA ARG A 510 -7.12 -17.76 -6.33
C ARG A 510 -7.62 -17.61 -4.90
N GLU A 511 -7.33 -16.50 -4.23
CA GLU A 511 -7.77 -16.22 -2.86
C GLU A 511 -9.30 -16.16 -2.75
N ARG A 512 -9.96 -15.44 -3.67
CA ARG A 512 -11.42 -15.33 -3.71
C ARG A 512 -12.08 -16.70 -3.91
N ALA A 513 -11.51 -17.52 -4.80
CA ALA A 513 -11.98 -18.90 -5.02
C ALA A 513 -11.77 -19.79 -3.79
N ALA A 514 -10.62 -19.69 -3.12
CA ALA A 514 -10.31 -20.43 -1.91
C ALA A 514 -11.27 -20.09 -0.77
N ILE A 515 -11.53 -18.80 -0.52
CA ILE A 515 -12.49 -18.33 0.48
C ILE A 515 -13.88 -18.88 0.19
N GLU A 516 -14.35 -18.79 -1.05
CA GLU A 516 -15.69 -19.24 -1.42
C GLU A 516 -15.82 -20.77 -1.37
N LEU A 517 -14.81 -21.53 -1.80
CA LEU A 517 -14.80 -22.99 -1.66
C LEU A 517 -14.84 -23.43 -0.20
N ALA A 518 -14.10 -22.75 0.69
CA ALA A 518 -14.07 -23.08 2.10
C ALA A 518 -15.40 -22.80 2.82
N ARG A 519 -16.18 -21.82 2.35
CA ARG A 519 -17.52 -21.51 2.88
C ARG A 519 -18.58 -22.58 2.55
N ARG A 520 -18.34 -23.41 1.54
CA ARG A 520 -19.32 -24.39 1.06
C ARG A 520 -19.22 -25.72 1.79
N ASP A 521 -20.36 -26.39 1.83
CA ASP A 521 -20.46 -27.80 2.15
C ASP A 521 -19.83 -28.62 1.01
N GLY A 522 -18.98 -29.58 1.36
CA GLY A 522 -18.28 -30.44 0.40
C GLY A 522 -16.81 -30.66 0.74
N ASP A 523 -16.21 -31.63 0.06
CA ASP A 523 -14.81 -31.99 0.22
C ASP A 523 -14.07 -31.82 -1.12
N PRO A 524 -13.32 -30.71 -1.31
CA PRO A 524 -12.53 -30.49 -2.51
C PRO A 524 -11.15 -31.19 -2.46
N THR A 525 -10.78 -31.87 -1.37
CA THR A 525 -9.41 -32.34 -1.14
C THR A 525 -8.89 -33.27 -2.23
N ALA A 526 -9.74 -34.13 -2.82
CA ALA A 526 -9.35 -34.97 -3.95
C ALA A 526 -8.87 -34.17 -5.17
N SER A 527 -9.50 -33.02 -5.45
CA SER A 527 -9.09 -32.11 -6.53
C SER A 527 -7.82 -31.34 -6.15
N LEU A 528 -7.76 -30.82 -4.92
CA LEU A 528 -6.58 -30.08 -4.43
C LEU A 528 -5.33 -30.97 -4.42
N ARG A 529 -5.48 -32.26 -4.05
CA ARG A 529 -4.40 -33.25 -4.13
C ARG A 529 -3.83 -33.38 -5.54
N LYS A 530 -4.69 -33.41 -6.56
CA LYS A 530 -4.24 -33.46 -7.96
C LYS A 530 -3.52 -32.18 -8.36
N MET A 531 -3.97 -31.03 -7.87
CA MET A 531 -3.33 -29.74 -8.12
C MET A 531 -1.94 -29.66 -7.48
N LEU A 532 -1.77 -30.10 -6.23
CA LEU A 532 -0.47 -30.14 -5.54
C LEU A 532 0.58 -31.02 -6.24
N ARG A 533 0.13 -32.08 -6.93
CA ARG A 533 0.99 -33.04 -7.64
C ARG A 533 1.30 -32.65 -9.09
N ARG A 534 0.71 -31.56 -9.61
CA ARG A 534 0.97 -31.09 -10.97
C ARG A 534 2.24 -30.23 -11.00
N ASP A 535 2.97 -30.33 -12.09
CA ASP A 535 4.05 -29.40 -12.42
C ASP A 535 3.47 -28.08 -12.99
N ASP A 536 2.68 -27.40 -12.17
CA ASP A 536 2.03 -26.14 -12.50
C ASP A 536 2.04 -25.25 -11.23
N PRO A 537 2.83 -24.16 -11.22
CA PRO A 537 2.99 -23.34 -10.03
C PRO A 537 1.66 -22.70 -9.57
N TYR A 538 0.77 -22.34 -10.51
CA TYR A 538 -0.50 -21.72 -10.14
C TYR A 538 -1.45 -22.74 -9.51
N ALA A 539 -1.49 -23.96 -10.05
CA ALA A 539 -2.28 -25.04 -9.45
C ALA A 539 -1.80 -25.37 -8.03
N ARG A 540 -0.47 -25.47 -7.81
CA ARG A 540 0.10 -25.73 -6.48
C ARG A 540 -0.20 -24.60 -5.50
N LEU A 541 0.04 -23.34 -5.89
CA LEU A 541 -0.26 -22.17 -5.06
C LEU A 541 -1.75 -22.06 -4.73
N GLY A 542 -2.63 -22.27 -5.71
CA GLY A 542 -4.07 -22.28 -5.51
C GLY A 542 -4.54 -23.37 -4.55
N ALA A 543 -3.94 -24.56 -4.63
CA ALA A 543 -4.23 -25.65 -3.71
C ALA A 543 -3.77 -25.34 -2.28
N CYS A 544 -2.60 -24.72 -2.11
CA CYS A 544 -2.14 -24.22 -0.81
C CYS A 544 -3.10 -23.15 -0.25
N GLN A 545 -3.50 -22.15 -1.06
CA GLN A 545 -4.48 -21.12 -0.64
C GLN A 545 -5.82 -21.73 -0.21
N ALA A 546 -6.33 -22.71 -0.97
CA ALA A 546 -7.54 -23.43 -0.60
C ALA A 546 -7.36 -24.22 0.71
N ALA A 547 -6.22 -24.88 0.90
CA ALA A 547 -5.92 -25.60 2.14
C ALA A 547 -5.85 -24.66 3.36
N ILE A 548 -5.25 -23.48 3.22
CA ILE A 548 -5.22 -22.44 4.27
C ILE A 548 -6.64 -22.06 4.69
N MET A 549 -7.55 -21.85 3.73
CA MET A 549 -8.94 -21.47 4.01
C MET A 549 -9.78 -22.62 4.58
N LEU A 550 -9.51 -23.86 4.16
CA LEU A 550 -10.18 -25.07 4.66
C LEU A 550 -9.75 -25.45 6.07
N LYS A 551 -8.55 -25.05 6.51
CA LYS A 551 -7.99 -25.36 7.83
C LYS A 551 -7.96 -26.87 8.07
N GLU A 552 -8.39 -27.34 9.24
CA GLU A 552 -8.42 -28.76 9.62
C GLU A 552 -9.09 -29.68 8.57
N ARG A 553 -10.07 -29.18 7.79
CA ARG A 553 -10.70 -29.95 6.70
C ARG A 553 -9.72 -30.35 5.59
N ALA A 554 -8.57 -29.69 5.48
CA ALA A 554 -7.51 -30.03 4.55
C ALA A 554 -6.51 -31.06 5.08
N ALA A 555 -6.73 -31.65 6.28
CA ALA A 555 -5.88 -32.69 6.86
C ALA A 555 -5.50 -33.85 5.90
N PRO A 556 -6.37 -34.32 4.97
CA PRO A 556 -5.97 -35.33 4.01
C PRO A 556 -4.81 -34.94 3.08
N LEU A 557 -4.46 -33.65 2.98
CA LEU A 557 -3.43 -33.10 2.08
C LEU A 557 -2.05 -32.97 2.73
N VAL A 558 -1.87 -33.33 4.01
CA VAL A 558 -0.62 -33.10 4.74
C VAL A 558 0.58 -33.70 4.02
N ASP A 559 0.49 -34.94 3.50
CA ASP A 559 1.61 -35.58 2.79
C ASP A 559 1.99 -34.83 1.51
N GLU A 560 1.01 -34.36 0.73
CA GLU A 560 1.29 -33.55 -0.47
C GLU A 560 1.84 -32.17 -0.14
N LEU A 561 1.38 -31.56 0.96
CA LEU A 561 1.90 -30.27 1.41
C LEU A 561 3.34 -30.40 1.90
N ARG A 562 3.68 -31.48 2.61
CA ARG A 562 5.07 -31.81 2.97
C ARG A 562 5.95 -32.00 1.74
N ALA A 563 5.50 -32.76 0.75
CA ALA A 563 6.22 -32.87 -0.52
C ALA A 563 6.34 -31.51 -1.25
N THR A 564 5.41 -30.58 -1.01
CA THR A 564 5.45 -29.23 -1.59
C THR A 564 6.49 -28.33 -0.93
N LEU A 565 6.94 -28.65 0.30
CA LEU A 565 8.07 -27.96 0.95
C LEU A 565 9.41 -28.18 0.21
N GLU A 566 9.50 -29.20 -0.65
CA GLU A 566 10.69 -29.48 -1.49
C GLU A 566 10.69 -28.71 -2.82
N SER A 567 9.77 -27.75 -3.00
CA SER A 567 9.67 -26.95 -4.23
C SER A 567 10.90 -26.06 -4.43
N ASP A 568 11.40 -25.91 -5.65
CA ASP A 568 12.46 -24.92 -5.96
C ASP A 568 11.98 -23.47 -5.75
N ASP A 569 10.69 -23.21 -5.99
CA ASP A 569 10.08 -21.89 -5.74
C ASP A 569 9.83 -21.65 -4.23
N LEU A 570 10.51 -20.63 -3.70
CA LEU A 570 10.41 -20.17 -2.32
C LEU A 570 8.97 -19.86 -1.91
N TRP A 571 8.17 -19.24 -2.79
CA TRP A 571 6.81 -18.85 -2.41
C TRP A 571 5.88 -20.04 -2.24
N THR A 572 6.05 -21.05 -3.09
CA THR A 572 5.35 -22.32 -3.00
C THR A 572 5.67 -23.02 -1.68
N ARG A 573 6.94 -23.03 -1.25
CA ARG A 573 7.35 -23.54 0.07
C ARG A 573 6.68 -22.75 1.21
N ALA A 574 6.74 -21.42 1.17
CA ALA A 574 6.11 -20.56 2.17
C ALA A 574 4.58 -20.77 2.27
N LYS A 575 3.89 -20.94 1.14
CA LYS A 575 2.44 -21.19 1.11
C LYS A 575 2.07 -22.60 1.58
N ALA A 576 2.91 -23.60 1.32
CA ALA A 576 2.74 -24.93 1.89
C ALA A 576 2.93 -24.92 3.42
N ALA A 577 3.94 -24.21 3.93
CA ALA A 577 4.13 -24.03 5.37
C ALA A 577 2.94 -23.32 6.03
N GLU A 578 2.40 -22.27 5.42
CA GLU A 578 1.20 -21.58 5.90
C GLU A 578 -0.03 -22.51 5.90
N ALA A 579 -0.19 -23.35 4.86
CA ALA A 579 -1.27 -24.34 4.80
C ALA A 579 -1.15 -25.41 5.89
N ILE A 580 0.06 -25.92 6.13
CA ILE A 580 0.37 -26.87 7.21
C ILE A 580 0.02 -26.25 8.57
N ALA A 581 0.43 -25.01 8.82
CA ALA A 581 0.09 -24.29 10.05
C ALA A 581 -1.43 -24.11 10.22
N ALA A 582 -2.13 -23.74 9.15
CA ALA A 582 -3.58 -23.55 9.16
C ALA A 582 -4.38 -24.85 9.39
N ILE A 583 -3.85 -26.02 8.97
CA ILE A 583 -4.44 -27.34 9.26
C ILE A 583 -4.36 -27.64 10.76
N GLY A 584 -3.28 -27.24 11.43
CA GLY A 584 -3.09 -27.38 12.87
C GLY A 584 -2.72 -28.81 13.28
N GLY A 585 -3.40 -29.35 14.31
CA GLY A 585 -3.06 -30.62 14.97
C GLY A 585 -2.75 -31.79 14.02
N PRO A 586 -3.58 -32.08 13.00
CA PRO A 586 -3.31 -33.16 12.04
C PRO A 586 -2.00 -33.02 11.25
N ALA A 587 -1.44 -31.81 11.16
CA ALA A 587 -0.23 -31.52 10.40
C ALA A 587 1.05 -31.46 11.25
N MET A 588 0.97 -31.73 12.57
CA MET A 588 2.14 -31.82 13.46
C MET A 588 3.25 -32.78 12.99
N PRO A 589 2.99 -33.87 12.23
CA PRO A 589 4.07 -34.68 11.64
C PRO A 589 5.00 -33.92 10.68
N ALA A 590 4.59 -32.75 10.17
CA ALA A 590 5.42 -31.88 9.33
C ALA A 590 6.27 -30.88 10.13
N LEU A 591 6.09 -30.81 11.45
CA LEU A 591 6.78 -29.83 12.29
C LEU A 591 8.32 -29.92 12.20
N PRO A 592 8.94 -31.12 12.25
CA PRO A 592 10.40 -31.22 12.14
C PRO A 592 10.92 -30.64 10.82
N ASP A 593 10.21 -30.86 9.71
CA ASP A 593 10.57 -30.34 8.40
C ASP A 593 10.62 -28.79 8.43
N LEU A 594 9.60 -28.15 9.02
CA LEU A 594 9.52 -26.69 9.11
C LEU A 594 10.58 -26.08 10.05
N LEU A 595 10.90 -26.76 11.16
CA LEU A 595 11.96 -26.32 12.08
C LEU A 595 13.33 -26.39 11.41
N ALA A 596 13.61 -27.49 10.69
CA ALA A 596 14.83 -27.66 9.92
C ALA A 596 14.97 -26.57 8.85
N MET A 597 13.92 -26.34 8.04
CA MET A 597 13.91 -25.29 7.02
C MET A 597 14.16 -23.89 7.62
N LEU A 598 13.62 -23.58 8.80
CA LEU A 598 13.88 -22.27 9.42
C LEU A 598 15.32 -22.16 9.94
N ALA A 599 15.91 -23.25 10.41
CA ALA A 599 17.28 -23.28 10.90
C ALA A 599 18.32 -23.16 9.77
N GLU A 600 17.94 -23.52 8.54
CA GLU A 600 18.82 -23.43 7.37
C GLU A 600 19.26 -21.99 7.08
N PRO A 601 20.52 -21.77 6.64
CA PRO A 601 20.95 -20.47 6.14
C PRO A 601 20.09 -20.03 4.96
N ALA A 602 19.68 -18.77 4.97
CA ALA A 602 18.93 -18.21 3.84
C ALA A 602 19.76 -18.23 2.55
N ASP A 603 19.12 -18.57 1.44
CA ASP A 603 19.71 -18.47 0.11
C ASP A 603 20.10 -17.00 -0.18
N ALA A 604 21.27 -16.80 -0.80
CA ALA A 604 21.75 -15.47 -1.16
C ALA A 604 20.79 -14.72 -2.11
N SER A 605 19.99 -15.45 -2.89
CA SER A 605 18.95 -14.94 -3.79
C SER A 605 17.66 -14.56 -3.05
N ASP A 606 17.37 -15.13 -1.87
CA ASP A 606 16.20 -14.78 -1.05
C ASP A 606 16.35 -13.36 -0.48
N PRO A 607 15.60 -12.36 -0.98
CA PRO A 607 15.72 -11.00 -0.47
C PRO A 607 15.27 -10.94 0.98
N ARG A 608 16.15 -10.51 1.89
CA ARG A 608 15.83 -10.26 3.30
C ARG A 608 15.37 -11.50 4.09
N ARG A 609 15.74 -12.71 3.63
CA ARG A 609 15.36 -13.98 4.28
C ARG A 609 13.83 -14.13 4.37
N MET A 610 13.13 -13.89 3.27
CA MET A 610 11.68 -13.96 3.22
C MET A 610 11.15 -15.36 3.53
N GLU A 611 11.86 -16.43 3.14
CA GLU A 611 11.45 -17.78 3.51
C GLU A 611 11.38 -17.95 5.04
N GLN A 612 12.49 -17.66 5.71
CA GLN A 612 12.57 -17.69 7.17
C GLN A 612 11.50 -16.81 7.81
N ARG A 613 11.17 -15.66 7.20
CA ARG A 613 10.11 -14.77 7.68
C ARG A 613 8.75 -15.44 7.69
N TYR A 614 8.34 -16.10 6.59
CA TYR A 614 7.04 -16.77 6.55
C TYR A 614 7.01 -18.05 7.39
N LEU A 615 8.14 -18.75 7.52
CA LEU A 615 8.30 -19.87 8.46
C LEU A 615 8.15 -19.41 9.91
N CYS A 616 8.71 -18.26 10.29
CA CYS A 616 8.49 -17.68 11.62
C CYS A 616 7.00 -17.46 11.92
N PHE A 617 6.21 -17.02 10.93
CA PHE A 617 4.76 -16.85 11.11
C PHE A 617 4.05 -18.20 11.23
N ALA A 618 4.33 -19.14 10.32
CA ALA A 618 3.74 -20.48 10.34
C ALA A 618 4.05 -21.26 11.63
N LEU A 619 5.26 -21.09 12.19
CA LEU A 619 5.68 -21.75 13.41
C LEU A 619 5.23 -21.01 14.67
N PHE A 620 5.53 -19.70 14.78
CA PHE A 620 5.55 -19.03 16.08
C PHE A 620 4.48 -17.97 16.28
N ASP A 621 3.70 -17.57 15.26
CA ASP A 621 2.63 -16.59 15.47
C ASP A 621 1.67 -17.06 16.58
N ARG A 622 1.43 -16.20 17.58
CA ARG A 622 0.69 -16.57 18.80
C ARG A 622 -0.67 -17.21 18.53
N ARG A 623 -1.37 -16.73 17.51
CA ARG A 623 -2.77 -17.13 17.25
C ARG A 623 -2.88 -18.31 16.32
N ASP A 624 -2.11 -18.27 15.24
CA ASP A 624 -2.28 -19.11 14.05
C ASP A 624 -1.04 -19.97 13.74
N GLY A 625 0.07 -19.76 14.44
CA GLY A 625 1.28 -20.58 14.31
C GLY A 625 1.18 -21.89 15.09
N MET A 626 1.84 -22.94 14.57
CA MET A 626 1.79 -24.30 15.13
C MET A 626 2.26 -24.37 16.58
N LEU A 627 3.25 -23.56 16.94
CA LEU A 627 3.93 -23.52 18.24
C LEU A 627 3.57 -22.27 19.06
N GLY A 628 2.59 -21.48 18.60
CA GLY A 628 2.25 -20.20 19.23
C GLY A 628 1.68 -20.30 20.65
N ARG A 629 1.12 -21.47 21.03
CA ARG A 629 0.43 -21.70 22.32
C ARG A 629 0.98 -22.86 23.15
N SER A 630 1.70 -23.79 22.54
CA SER A 630 2.28 -24.96 23.21
C SER A 630 3.54 -25.40 22.50
N LEU A 631 4.49 -25.95 23.25
CA LEU A 631 5.73 -26.57 22.77
C LEU A 631 5.80 -28.05 23.15
N GLU A 632 4.67 -28.64 23.53
CA GLU A 632 4.59 -30.05 23.93
C GLU A 632 4.95 -30.97 22.74
N GLY A 633 5.84 -31.93 22.99
CA GLY A 633 6.25 -32.93 21.99
C GLY A 633 7.21 -32.40 20.91
N VAL A 634 7.70 -31.16 21.03
CA VAL A 634 8.67 -30.58 20.08
C VAL A 634 10.09 -31.02 20.47
N ASP A 635 10.89 -31.43 19.47
CA ASP A 635 12.31 -31.70 19.70
C ASP A 635 13.01 -30.41 20.15
N ARG A 636 13.77 -30.52 21.24
CA ARG A 636 14.39 -29.36 21.88
C ARG A 636 15.48 -28.76 21.00
N ASP A 637 16.33 -29.57 20.40
CA ASP A 637 17.50 -29.07 19.69
C ASP A 637 17.07 -28.41 18.37
N ASP A 638 16.11 -29.01 17.67
CA ASP A 638 15.50 -28.43 16.46
C ASP A 638 14.82 -27.09 16.77
N LEU A 639 14.06 -27.02 17.86
CA LEU A 639 13.41 -25.78 18.29
C LEU A 639 14.43 -24.67 18.59
N LEU A 640 15.49 -24.97 19.35
CA LEU A 640 16.50 -23.99 19.71
C LEU A 640 17.26 -23.50 18.47
N ALA A 641 17.58 -24.39 17.52
CA ALA A 641 18.21 -24.03 16.25
C ALA A 641 17.32 -23.09 15.41
N ALA A 642 16.04 -23.45 15.24
CA ALA A 642 15.07 -22.66 14.48
C ALA A 642 14.83 -21.28 15.11
N VAL A 643 14.72 -21.21 16.44
CA VAL A 643 14.56 -19.94 17.18
C VAL A 643 15.78 -19.04 17.03
N ALA A 644 16.99 -19.60 17.16
CA ALA A 644 18.22 -18.84 16.97
C ALA A 644 18.35 -18.29 15.54
N ALA A 645 17.88 -19.02 14.53
CA ALA A 645 17.81 -18.53 13.15
C ALA A 645 16.76 -17.43 12.99
N GLY A 646 15.53 -17.63 13.49
CA GLY A 646 14.44 -16.65 13.43
C GLY A 646 14.77 -15.31 14.10
N LEU A 647 15.50 -15.32 15.22
CA LEU A 647 15.96 -14.11 15.92
C LEU A 647 16.92 -13.25 15.09
N ARG A 648 17.56 -13.82 14.06
CA ARG A 648 18.46 -13.12 13.14
C ARG A 648 17.78 -12.64 11.86
N ASN A 649 16.48 -12.91 11.68
CA ASN A 649 15.75 -12.49 10.48
C ASN A 649 15.80 -10.96 10.28
N GLU A 650 15.73 -10.46 9.05
CA GLU A 650 15.85 -9.02 8.80
C GLU A 650 14.53 -8.25 9.02
N ASP A 651 13.42 -8.96 9.24
CA ASP A 651 12.08 -8.42 9.49
C ASP A 651 11.71 -8.42 10.98
N GLY A 652 11.35 -7.24 11.50
CA GLY A 652 10.99 -7.07 12.91
C GLY A 652 9.76 -7.86 13.33
N ARG A 653 8.79 -8.10 12.43
CA ARG A 653 7.58 -8.88 12.73
C ARG A 653 7.90 -10.37 12.79
N ALA A 654 8.77 -10.86 11.90
CA ALA A 654 9.28 -12.25 11.96
C ALA A 654 9.98 -12.53 13.29
N ARG A 655 10.88 -11.63 13.73
CA ARG A 655 11.49 -11.75 15.07
C ARG A 655 10.43 -11.65 16.17
N GLY A 656 9.45 -10.77 16.03
CA GLY A 656 8.34 -10.60 16.96
C GLY A 656 7.52 -11.87 17.20
N ALA A 657 7.29 -12.68 16.16
CA ALA A 657 6.56 -13.95 16.26
C ALA A 657 7.20 -14.92 17.27
N VAL A 658 8.55 -14.97 17.31
CA VAL A 658 9.34 -15.83 18.22
C VAL A 658 9.05 -15.57 19.71
N ARG A 659 8.51 -14.40 20.07
CA ARG A 659 8.13 -14.08 21.45
C ARG A 659 7.26 -15.17 22.11
N SER A 660 6.42 -15.87 21.35
CA SER A 660 5.58 -16.96 21.89
C SER A 660 6.42 -18.04 22.57
N VAL A 661 7.63 -18.33 22.06
CA VAL A 661 8.54 -19.32 22.62
C VAL A 661 8.99 -18.92 24.03
N TYR A 662 9.26 -17.64 24.27
CA TYR A 662 9.72 -17.15 25.58
C TYR A 662 8.69 -17.42 26.69
N GLN A 663 7.41 -17.49 26.32
CA GLN A 663 6.31 -17.69 27.25
C GLN A 663 6.01 -19.17 27.52
N ASN A 664 6.50 -20.07 26.66
CA ASN A 664 6.19 -21.49 26.70
C ASN A 664 7.39 -22.36 27.13
N LEU A 665 8.62 -21.83 27.09
CA LEU A 665 9.80 -22.53 27.60
C LEU A 665 10.04 -22.22 29.09
N SER A 666 10.54 -23.22 29.82
CA SER A 666 11.12 -22.98 31.15
C SER A 666 12.44 -22.21 31.04
N PHE A 667 12.85 -21.59 32.14
CA PHE A 667 14.12 -20.85 32.18
C PHE A 667 15.33 -21.71 31.81
N GLU A 668 15.38 -22.95 32.31
CA GLU A 668 16.44 -23.90 31.98
C GLU A 668 16.44 -24.26 30.48
N ALA A 669 15.24 -24.42 29.90
CA ALA A 669 15.09 -24.75 28.50
C ALA A 669 15.55 -23.62 27.56
N ILE A 670 15.24 -22.37 27.91
CA ILE A 670 15.59 -21.18 27.11
C ILE A 670 17.02 -20.67 27.35
N THR A 671 17.69 -21.11 28.43
CA THR A 671 19.05 -20.68 28.79
C THR A 671 20.07 -20.71 27.62
N PRO A 672 20.11 -21.75 26.75
CA PRO A 672 21.01 -21.78 25.61
C PRO A 672 20.80 -20.67 24.57
N LEU A 673 19.60 -20.05 24.54
CA LEU A 673 19.26 -18.96 23.62
C LEU A 673 19.60 -17.58 24.18
N LEU A 674 19.97 -17.45 25.45
CA LEU A 674 20.22 -16.14 26.07
C LEU A 674 21.19 -15.25 25.27
N PRO A 675 22.30 -15.75 24.68
CA PRO A 675 23.14 -14.93 23.81
C PRO A 675 22.41 -14.38 22.56
N ALA A 676 21.63 -15.22 21.88
CA ALA A 676 20.88 -14.80 20.69
C ALA A 676 19.72 -13.85 21.04
N ILE A 677 19.06 -14.09 22.18
CA ILE A 677 18.02 -13.20 22.72
C ILE A 677 18.62 -11.84 23.08
N HIS A 678 19.80 -11.83 23.70
CA HIS A 678 20.53 -10.62 24.03
C HIS A 678 20.87 -9.82 22.77
N GLU A 679 21.43 -10.48 21.75
CA GLU A 679 21.73 -9.86 20.46
C GLU A 679 20.47 -9.26 19.81
N ALA A 680 19.38 -10.02 19.70
CA ALA A 680 18.12 -9.53 19.12
C ALA A 680 17.47 -8.41 19.96
N MET A 681 17.73 -8.37 21.27
CA MET A 681 17.30 -7.31 22.17
C MET A 681 18.12 -6.02 21.96
N ILE A 682 19.42 -6.13 21.69
CA ILE A 682 20.33 -5.00 21.47
C ILE A 682 20.16 -4.45 20.06
N GLU A 683 20.20 -5.33 19.05
CA GLU A 683 20.25 -4.99 17.63
C GLU A 683 18.86 -5.07 16.99
N PRO A 684 18.24 -3.93 16.64
CA PRO A 684 16.95 -3.94 15.98
C PRO A 684 17.07 -4.60 14.61
N ALA A 685 16.00 -5.22 14.13
CA ALA A 685 15.95 -5.67 12.74
C ALA A 685 16.27 -4.48 11.79
N PRO A 686 16.99 -4.71 10.68
CA PRO A 686 17.29 -3.66 9.69
C PRO A 686 16.03 -3.03 9.08
N SER A 687 14.98 -3.83 8.90
CA SER A 687 13.67 -3.37 8.41
C SER A 687 12.62 -3.21 9.52
N GLY A 688 11.54 -2.48 9.23
CA GLY A 688 10.36 -2.44 10.07
C GLY A 688 10.55 -1.81 11.45
N ILE A 689 10.90 -0.51 11.53
CA ILE A 689 10.91 0.24 12.81
C ILE A 689 9.62 0.08 13.60
N MET A 690 8.51 -0.01 12.89
CA MET A 690 7.18 -0.29 13.42
C MET A 690 7.13 -1.57 14.26
N PHE A 691 7.83 -2.62 13.84
CA PHE A 691 7.78 -3.97 14.40
C PHE A 691 9.05 -4.34 15.18
N ALA A 692 10.09 -3.51 15.14
CA ALA A 692 11.39 -3.82 15.72
C ALA A 692 11.38 -3.95 17.26
N ASP A 693 10.36 -3.42 17.96
CA ASP A 693 10.33 -3.38 19.43
C ASP A 693 9.77 -4.64 20.10
N GLU A 694 8.94 -5.43 19.40
CA GLU A 694 8.18 -6.51 20.04
C GLU A 694 9.08 -7.55 20.69
N ILE A 695 10.05 -8.08 19.94
CA ILE A 695 11.00 -9.10 20.41
C ILE A 695 11.99 -8.52 21.42
N ARG A 696 12.40 -7.27 21.24
CA ARG A 696 13.36 -6.59 22.12
C ARG A 696 12.81 -6.43 23.51
N LEU A 697 11.59 -5.91 23.60
CA LEU A 697 10.89 -5.75 24.86
C LEU A 697 10.54 -7.13 25.47
N ALA A 698 10.32 -8.16 24.66
CA ALA A 698 10.13 -9.53 25.17
C ALA A 698 11.40 -10.10 25.78
N GLY A 699 12.57 -9.87 25.16
CA GLY A 699 13.86 -10.22 25.74
C GLY A 699 14.12 -9.46 27.05
N LEU A 700 13.79 -8.16 27.07
CA LEU A 700 13.94 -7.33 28.28
C LEU A 700 13.07 -7.84 29.44
N ASP A 701 11.81 -8.20 29.18
CA ASP A 701 10.93 -8.76 30.20
C ASP A 701 11.50 -10.09 30.75
N LEU A 702 11.95 -10.99 29.86
CA LEU A 702 12.56 -12.27 30.22
C LEU A 702 13.81 -12.06 31.10
N PHE A 703 14.67 -11.11 30.72
CA PHE A 703 15.91 -10.82 31.43
C PHE A 703 15.62 -10.26 32.83
N ALA A 704 14.65 -9.36 32.94
CA ALA A 704 14.20 -8.83 34.22
C ALA A 704 13.60 -9.91 35.13
N GLU A 705 12.71 -10.73 34.58
CA GLU A 705 12.05 -11.83 35.30
C GLU A 705 13.04 -12.84 35.89
N HIS A 706 14.20 -13.02 35.24
CA HIS A 706 15.22 -13.98 35.66
C HIS A 706 16.50 -13.36 36.21
N GLY A 707 16.56 -12.04 36.41
CA GLY A 707 17.73 -11.38 36.97
C GLY A 707 18.99 -11.52 36.10
N ILE A 708 18.85 -11.43 34.77
CA ILE A 708 20.00 -11.45 33.85
C ILE A 708 20.64 -10.06 33.84
N GLU A 709 21.93 -9.96 34.19
CA GLU A 709 22.60 -8.67 34.43
C GLU A 709 22.58 -7.75 33.20
N GLU A 710 22.76 -8.33 32.02
CA GLU A 710 22.88 -7.62 30.75
C GLU A 710 21.60 -6.83 30.37
N GLY A 711 20.44 -7.17 30.95
CA GLY A 711 19.18 -6.45 30.72
C GLY A 711 19.03 -5.16 31.54
N VAL A 712 19.79 -5.00 32.63
CA VAL A 712 19.67 -3.85 33.54
C VAL A 712 19.90 -2.51 32.82
N PRO A 713 20.97 -2.32 32.01
CA PRO A 713 21.16 -1.08 31.26
C PRO A 713 20.05 -0.79 30.25
N TRP A 714 19.43 -1.84 29.68
CA TRP A 714 18.43 -1.72 28.63
C TRP A 714 17.05 -1.28 29.12
N CYS A 715 16.78 -1.39 30.41
CA CYS A 715 15.60 -0.83 31.06
C CYS A 715 15.46 0.70 30.87
N VAL A 716 16.58 1.40 30.63
CA VAL A 716 16.57 2.84 30.32
C VAL A 716 16.95 3.10 28.87
N THR A 717 17.96 2.40 28.33
CA THR A 717 18.41 2.61 26.93
C THR A 717 17.27 2.41 25.93
N MET A 718 16.43 1.39 26.13
CA MET A 718 15.39 1.01 25.17
C MET A 718 14.29 2.08 25.03
N ILE A 719 14.15 2.97 26.02
CA ILE A 719 13.11 4.01 25.99
C ILE A 719 13.34 4.93 24.78
N ASP A 720 14.58 5.37 24.57
CA ASP A 720 15.05 6.12 23.41
C ASP A 720 14.06 7.23 22.97
N PRO A 721 14.12 8.42 23.62
CA PRO A 721 13.17 9.49 23.38
C PRO A 721 13.13 10.04 21.95
N GLU A 722 14.17 9.81 21.15
CA GLU A 722 14.24 10.26 19.75
C GLU A 722 13.56 9.29 18.79
N ARG A 723 13.53 8.00 19.14
CA ARG A 723 12.96 6.98 18.28
C ARG A 723 11.42 6.95 18.35
N TRP A 724 10.81 6.82 17.18
CA TRP A 724 9.36 6.67 17.02
C TRP A 724 8.79 5.56 17.92
N GLY A 725 7.57 5.75 18.43
CA GLY A 725 6.87 4.71 19.20
C GLY A 725 7.27 4.61 20.68
N MET A 726 8.01 5.59 21.25
CA MET A 726 8.45 5.57 22.65
C MET A 726 7.33 5.26 23.64
N GLY A 727 6.11 5.74 23.38
CA GLY A 727 4.96 5.45 24.22
C GLY A 727 4.72 3.96 24.46
N ASN A 728 5.05 3.09 23.51
CA ASN A 728 4.89 1.64 23.66
C ASN A 728 6.03 0.99 24.48
N ARG A 729 7.20 1.65 24.53
CA ARG A 729 8.40 1.14 25.20
C ARG A 729 8.47 1.59 26.66
N ILE A 730 8.28 2.89 26.92
CA ILE A 730 8.60 3.52 28.22
C ILE A 730 7.98 2.82 29.42
N GLU A 731 6.69 2.48 29.36
CA GLU A 731 6.00 1.81 30.47
C GLU A 731 6.54 0.40 30.70
N ARG A 732 6.77 -0.35 29.62
CA ARG A 732 7.27 -1.72 29.69
C ARG A 732 8.72 -1.76 30.18
N SER A 733 9.57 -0.84 29.72
CA SER A 733 10.96 -0.72 30.17
C SER A 733 11.06 -0.31 31.65
N LEU A 734 10.22 0.61 32.12
CA LEU A 734 10.16 0.99 33.54
C LEU A 734 9.58 -0.12 34.42
N ASN A 735 8.65 -0.93 33.89
CA ASN A 735 8.18 -2.12 34.57
C ASN A 735 9.28 -3.16 34.73
N ALA A 736 10.07 -3.42 33.67
CA ALA A 736 11.24 -4.30 33.74
C ALA A 736 12.26 -3.82 34.77
N LEU A 737 12.54 -2.51 34.78
CA LEU A 737 13.39 -1.87 35.79
C LEU A 737 12.91 -2.16 37.22
N ARG A 738 11.60 -2.05 37.46
CA ARG A 738 11.00 -2.34 38.76
C ARG A 738 11.15 -3.81 39.14
N VAL A 739 11.10 -4.74 38.18
CA VAL A 739 11.30 -6.18 38.45
C VAL A 739 12.75 -6.48 38.89
N TYR A 740 13.74 -5.74 38.37
CA TYR A 740 15.11 -5.80 38.90
C TYR A 740 15.25 -5.18 40.30
N GLY A 741 14.42 -4.19 40.62
CA GLY A 741 14.40 -3.55 41.94
C GLY A 741 15.74 -2.87 42.26
N GLY A 742 16.23 -3.07 43.48
CA GLY A 742 17.47 -2.48 43.99
C GLY A 742 18.72 -2.87 43.19
N ALA A 743 18.67 -3.97 42.42
CA ALA A 743 19.75 -4.35 41.50
C ALA A 743 19.95 -3.32 40.36
N ALA A 744 18.92 -2.53 40.06
CA ALA A 744 18.97 -1.49 39.04
C ALA A 744 19.43 -0.11 39.55
N ARG A 745 19.93 0.01 40.79
CA ARG A 745 20.43 1.29 41.37
C ARG A 745 21.44 2.02 40.47
N GLY A 746 22.28 1.26 39.76
CA GLY A 746 23.24 1.82 38.78
C GLY A 746 22.59 2.64 37.64
N GLN A 747 21.29 2.46 37.37
CA GLN A 747 20.56 3.18 36.32
C GLN A 747 19.91 4.49 36.80
N ILE A 748 19.92 4.79 38.11
CA ILE A 748 19.32 6.02 38.67
C ILE A 748 19.83 7.30 37.98
N PRO A 749 21.14 7.48 37.73
CA PRO A 749 21.62 8.67 37.02
C PRO A 749 20.98 8.83 35.63
N ARG A 750 20.80 7.73 34.90
CA ARG A 750 20.19 7.73 33.56
C ARG A 750 18.68 7.98 33.62
N LEU A 751 17.97 7.49 34.64
CA LEU A 751 16.56 7.82 34.87
C LEU A 751 16.35 9.30 35.19
N LYS A 752 17.23 9.89 36.00
CA LYS A 752 17.19 11.34 36.29
C LYS A 752 17.41 12.15 35.01
N ALA A 753 18.37 11.75 34.17
CA ALA A 753 18.60 12.37 32.87
C ALA A 753 17.38 12.22 31.94
N LEU A 754 16.81 11.01 31.84
CA LEU A 754 15.61 10.75 31.05
C LEU A 754 14.41 11.60 31.51
N GLN A 755 14.17 11.69 32.82
CA GLN A 755 13.09 12.54 33.37
C GLN A 755 13.28 13.99 32.94
N ALA A 756 14.49 14.54 33.12
CA ALA A 756 14.80 15.92 32.73
C ALA A 756 14.64 16.14 31.23
N GLU A 757 15.04 15.17 30.40
CA GLU A 757 14.86 15.22 28.96
C GLU A 757 13.38 15.21 28.55
N LEU A 758 12.56 14.33 29.13
CA LEU A 758 11.14 14.24 28.82
C LEU A 758 10.39 15.51 29.26
N GLU A 759 10.76 16.11 30.39
CA GLU A 759 10.26 17.40 30.84
C GLU A 759 10.65 18.53 29.89
N ALA A 760 11.93 18.59 29.50
CA ALA A 760 12.44 19.59 28.55
C ALA A 760 11.74 19.48 27.18
N ARG A 761 11.52 18.26 26.70
CA ARG A 761 10.76 17.96 25.47
C ARG A 761 9.25 18.20 25.60
N LYS A 762 8.75 18.45 26.82
CA LYS A 762 7.31 18.50 27.14
C LYS A 762 6.56 17.26 26.64
N TRP A 763 7.21 16.10 26.74
CA TRP A 763 6.64 14.86 26.26
C TRP A 763 5.45 14.45 27.14
N ASN A 764 4.24 14.50 26.57
CA ASN A 764 2.95 14.17 27.19
C ASN A 764 2.93 14.33 28.73
N PRO A 765 2.77 15.57 29.23
CA PRO A 765 2.91 15.86 30.66
C PRO A 765 1.98 15.05 31.56
N GLU A 766 0.78 14.70 31.07
CA GLU A 766 -0.14 13.86 31.81
C GLU A 766 0.38 12.43 31.96
N ARG A 767 0.87 11.84 30.87
CA ARG A 767 1.44 10.49 30.88
C ARG A 767 2.72 10.42 31.69
N LEU A 768 3.59 11.45 31.59
CA LEU A 768 4.82 11.51 32.38
C LEU A 768 4.53 11.52 33.90
N ARG A 769 3.51 12.30 34.34
CA ARG A 769 3.05 12.27 35.74
C ARG A 769 2.52 10.91 36.18
N LYS A 770 1.80 10.19 35.31
CA LYS A 770 1.26 8.86 35.62
C LYS A 770 2.35 7.80 35.74
N ILE A 771 3.40 7.91 34.93
CA ILE A 771 4.54 6.99 34.95
C ILE A 771 5.41 7.18 36.21
N ASP A 772 5.49 8.41 36.72
CA ASP A 772 6.17 8.79 37.97
C ASP A 772 7.61 8.22 38.08
N ILE A 773 8.50 8.61 37.15
CA ILE A 773 9.91 8.23 37.21
C ILE A 773 10.56 8.60 38.56
N PRO A 774 10.30 9.78 39.17
CA PRO A 774 10.81 10.08 40.51
C PRO A 774 10.34 9.09 41.58
N GLY A 775 9.09 8.63 41.53
CA GLY A 775 8.59 7.55 42.35
C GLY A 775 9.34 6.25 42.13
N ARG A 776 9.58 5.86 40.88
CA ARG A 776 10.38 4.66 40.55
C ARG A 776 11.80 4.72 41.06
N ILE A 777 12.44 5.89 41.04
CA ILE A 777 13.77 6.07 41.63
C ILE A 777 13.73 5.78 43.13
N ARG A 778 12.75 6.33 43.86
CA ARG A 778 12.61 6.07 45.31
C ARG A 778 12.33 4.60 45.61
N GLU A 779 11.53 3.92 44.80
CA GLU A 779 11.29 2.47 44.94
C GLU A 779 12.60 1.68 44.83
N ILE A 780 13.46 2.00 43.85
CA ILE A 780 14.74 1.32 43.64
C ILE A 780 15.76 1.66 44.73
N GLU A 781 15.79 2.91 45.19
CA GLU A 781 16.69 3.34 46.27
C GLU A 781 16.39 2.57 47.57
N ASN A 782 15.10 2.41 47.89
CA ASN A 782 14.62 1.78 49.13
C ASN A 782 14.40 0.26 49.05
N ASP A 783 14.76 -0.39 47.93
CA ASP A 783 14.64 -1.84 47.81
C ASP A 783 15.85 -2.55 48.45
N ASP A 784 15.61 -3.11 49.63
CA ASP A 784 16.60 -3.84 50.43
C ASP A 784 16.67 -5.34 50.10
N ALA A 785 15.85 -5.84 49.17
CA ALA A 785 15.83 -7.22 48.71
C ALA A 785 16.01 -7.30 47.17
N PRO A 786 17.17 -6.82 46.64
CA PRO A 786 17.37 -6.73 45.21
C PRO A 786 17.38 -8.11 44.55
N ARG A 787 16.97 -8.16 43.28
CA ARG A 787 17.08 -9.35 42.46
C ARG A 787 18.54 -9.82 42.38
N THR A 788 18.80 -11.11 42.59
CA THR A 788 20.14 -11.68 42.32
C THR A 788 20.42 -11.61 40.82
N LEU A 789 21.54 -10.98 40.47
CA LEU A 789 22.01 -10.87 39.09
C LEU A 789 22.85 -12.10 38.71
N ARG A 790 22.71 -12.54 37.47
CA ARG A 790 23.44 -13.64 36.86
C ARG A 790 23.87 -13.21 35.47
N ARG A 791 25.10 -13.52 35.07
CA ARG A 791 25.60 -13.17 33.73
C ARG A 791 25.32 -14.27 32.72
N ILE A 792 25.18 -13.91 31.45
CA ILE A 792 24.93 -14.87 30.38
C ILE A 792 26.10 -15.84 30.24
N ASP A 793 27.34 -15.38 30.41
CA ASP A 793 28.56 -16.21 30.35
C ASP A 793 28.60 -17.28 31.46
N GLU A 794 28.09 -16.96 32.65
CA GLU A 794 27.94 -17.88 33.78
C GLU A 794 26.85 -18.94 33.54
N LEU A 795 25.77 -18.54 32.86
CA LEU A 795 24.62 -19.40 32.58
C LEU A 795 24.80 -20.27 31.33
N THR A 796 25.70 -19.89 30.42
CA THR A 796 25.99 -20.61 29.17
C THR A 796 27.48 -20.93 28.99
N PRO A 797 28.11 -21.67 29.94
CA PRO A 797 29.53 -21.99 29.86
C PRO A 797 29.79 -23.01 28.73
N GLY A 798 30.19 -22.53 27.54
CA GLY A 798 30.51 -23.42 26.42
C GLY A 798 30.60 -22.82 25.01
N ARG A 799 30.33 -21.51 24.81
CA ARG A 799 30.43 -20.83 23.50
C ARG A 799 31.49 -19.73 23.40
N ALA A 800 32.39 -19.63 24.38
CA ALA A 800 33.59 -18.80 24.26
C ALA A 800 34.64 -19.59 23.43
N GLY A 801 34.53 -19.49 22.10
CA GLY A 801 35.44 -20.09 21.13
C GLY A 801 35.18 -19.54 19.74
#